data_AF-A0A8C2INW3-F1
#
_entry.id   AF-A0A8C2INW3-F1
#
_cell.length_a   1.000
_cell.length_b   1.000
_cell.length_c   1.000
_cell.angle_alpha   90.00
_cell.angle_beta   90.00
_cell.angle_gamma   90.00
#
_symmetry.space_group_name_H-M   'P 1'
#
loop_
_entity.id
_entity.type
_entity.pdbx_description
1 polymer ?
#
loop_
_entity_poly.entity_id
_entity_poly.type
_entity_poly.pdbx_seq_one_letter_code
_entity_poly.pdbx_strand_id
1 'polypeptide(L)'
;VIDLTGDDKDDLQRAIALSLEESNRAFRETVLEASIAENKASLKRTHTEVWSDSPNPHDRKRQENCPVGLKNVGNTCWFSAVIQSLFNLLEFQRLVLHYSPPARMEDLPRNQKEHRNLPFMQELRCLFSLLVGSKRKYVDPSRAVEILKDAFKSSESQQQDVSEFTHKLLDWLEDAFQIKPKNPMVDLFYGRFLAVGVLEGKKFENTEMFGQYPLQVNGFKDLHECLEAAMIEGEIESLHSAEISAKSGQEHWFTELPPVLTFELSRFEFNQTLGRPEKIHNKLEFPSMLYMDRYMDRNRDITRIKREEIRRLKEHLTVLQQRLERYLSYGSGPKRFPLADVLQYAMEFASSKPVCTSPVEDIDTTAPPVFLCMDYSTGEQPDASVPPECSGSGPQAQQQQQQQQRVSIHKPFTQSRVPPDLPMHPAPRHITEEELRVLEGCLHRWRSEVENDTRDLQASISRIHRTIELMYSDKSMMQAPYRLHAVLVHEGQANAGHYWAYIFDPHQQRWMKYNDISVTKSSWEELVRDSFGGYRNASAYCLMYIDDKKPFLIEGNLICIYWPMRVLEAMMTPNMQGIIMAIGKSRSVYDKCGPEAAFFKAMKVEYTRLLRFAQEDTPPERDYRLLHIIVYFIHNQAPKKIVERTLLMQFADRNLGFDERYEKFRDTTVFLLIGLELFLKKSYVESLMYLIYAYQYNKELLAKGPYRGHDEELIAHYRRECLLKVNEHAAALFETGEETKVNAGLSIMNELVVACIPLLLVDEMEEKDMVAVEDMRNRWCSYLGQEMESNLQEKLTDFLPKLLDCSTEIKSFHDPPKLPSYSTLELCERYGRVMTSLTLSRTPADGR
;
A
#
# COMPACT_ATOMS: atom_id res chain seq x y z
N VAL A 1 26.17 -30.24 47.96
CA VAL A 1 25.86 -30.08 49.40
C VAL A 1 26.60 -28.83 49.83
N ILE A 2 25.86 -27.74 50.03
CA ILE A 2 26.40 -26.46 50.52
C ILE A 2 25.74 -26.24 51.88
N ASP A 3 26.56 -26.06 52.91
CA ASP A 3 26.13 -25.82 54.29
C ASP A 3 25.60 -24.38 54.41
N LEU A 4 24.34 -24.23 54.82
CA LEU A 4 23.61 -22.96 54.91
C LEU A 4 23.40 -22.51 56.36
N THR A 5 24.40 -22.74 57.23
CA THR A 5 24.35 -22.32 58.64
C THR A 5 25.08 -21.00 58.94
N GLY A 6 25.57 -20.29 57.93
CA GLY A 6 26.21 -18.97 58.05
C GLY A 6 25.31 -17.81 57.63
N ASP A 7 25.24 -16.77 58.46
CA ASP A 7 24.35 -15.60 58.36
C ASP A 7 24.83 -14.53 57.34
N ASP A 8 25.39 -14.96 56.20
CA ASP A 8 25.98 -14.08 55.20
C ASP A 8 25.06 -13.91 53.98
N LYS A 9 24.46 -12.72 53.86
CA LYS A 9 23.56 -12.30 52.76
C LYS A 9 24.18 -12.44 51.35
N ASP A 10 25.50 -12.48 51.26
CA ASP A 10 26.24 -12.59 49.99
C ASP A 10 26.13 -13.99 49.39
N ASP A 11 25.97 -15.04 50.19
CA ASP A 11 25.91 -16.41 49.70
C ASP A 11 24.53 -16.76 49.12
N LEU A 12 23.45 -16.12 49.60
CA LEU A 12 22.12 -16.22 48.99
C LEU A 12 22.07 -15.47 47.65
N GLN A 13 22.71 -14.30 47.55
CA GLN A 13 22.84 -13.58 46.28
C GLN A 13 23.70 -14.34 45.27
N ARG A 14 24.78 -14.99 45.71
CA ARG A 14 25.56 -15.91 44.86
C ARG A 14 24.75 -17.13 44.44
N ALA A 15 23.96 -17.72 45.31
CA ALA A 15 23.13 -18.88 44.96
C ALA A 15 22.02 -18.52 43.95
N ILE A 16 21.42 -17.34 44.08
CA ILE A 16 20.45 -16.81 43.09
C ILE A 16 21.15 -16.51 41.75
N ALA A 17 22.33 -15.90 41.79
CA ALA A 17 23.13 -15.64 40.58
C ALA A 17 23.55 -16.94 39.89
N LEU A 18 24.00 -17.95 40.64
CA LEU A 18 24.39 -19.27 40.13
C LEU A 18 23.19 -20.05 39.59
N SER A 19 22.02 -19.94 40.21
CA SER A 19 20.79 -20.60 39.72
C SER A 19 20.22 -19.91 38.48
N LEU A 20 20.32 -18.57 38.39
CA LEU A 20 20.04 -17.80 37.17
C LEU A 20 21.06 -18.12 36.07
N GLU A 21 22.34 -18.31 36.41
CA GLU A 21 23.36 -18.77 35.47
C GLU A 21 23.12 -20.21 35.01
N GLU A 22 22.70 -21.13 35.88
CA GLU A 22 22.34 -22.51 35.51
C GLU A 22 21.08 -22.56 34.65
N SER A 23 20.06 -21.75 34.96
CA SER A 23 18.84 -21.64 34.14
C SER A 23 19.17 -21.02 32.76
N ASN A 24 20.02 -20.00 32.72
CA ASN A 24 20.54 -19.42 31.48
C ASN A 24 21.48 -20.38 30.74
N ARG A 25 22.22 -21.25 31.43
CA ARG A 25 23.12 -22.25 30.84
C ARG A 25 22.35 -23.41 30.25
N ALA A 26 21.29 -23.89 30.92
CA ALA A 26 20.37 -24.87 30.37
C ALA A 26 19.63 -24.31 29.14
N PHE A 27 19.18 -23.05 29.19
CA PHE A 27 18.61 -22.37 28.02
C PHE A 27 19.66 -22.23 26.89
N ARG A 28 20.89 -21.81 27.21
CA ARG A 28 22.00 -21.70 26.24
C ARG A 28 22.42 -23.04 25.66
N GLU A 29 22.43 -24.14 26.42
CA GLU A 29 22.72 -25.48 25.93
C GLU A 29 21.60 -25.97 25.01
N THR A 30 20.34 -25.68 25.33
CA THR A 30 19.20 -25.99 24.45
C THR A 30 19.25 -25.16 23.16
N VAL A 31 19.65 -23.89 23.24
CA VAL A 31 19.81 -22.98 22.08
C VAL A 31 21.07 -23.32 21.26
N LEU A 32 22.15 -23.74 21.91
CA LEU A 32 23.38 -24.18 21.25
C LEU A 32 23.18 -25.54 20.59
N GLU A 33 22.47 -26.48 21.22
CA GLU A 33 22.03 -27.73 20.59
C GLU A 33 21.06 -27.46 19.45
N ALA A 34 20.14 -26.51 19.59
CA ALA A 34 19.29 -26.06 18.49
C ALA A 34 20.09 -25.42 17.36
N SER A 35 21.12 -24.62 17.65
CA SER A 35 21.99 -23.97 16.66
C SER A 35 22.98 -24.94 16.00
N ILE A 36 23.47 -25.96 16.72
CA ILE A 36 24.30 -27.05 16.18
C ILE A 36 23.43 -28.01 15.36
N ALA A 37 22.21 -28.30 15.81
CA ALA A 37 21.20 -29.03 15.04
C ALA A 37 20.78 -28.24 13.80
N GLU A 38 20.71 -26.91 13.88
CA GLU A 38 20.42 -26.01 12.76
C GLU A 38 21.60 -25.93 11.80
N ASN A 39 22.86 -25.90 12.25
CA ASN A 39 24.03 -26.02 11.37
C ASN A 39 24.09 -27.41 10.69
N LYS A 40 23.81 -28.50 11.40
CA LYS A 40 23.73 -29.85 10.81
C LYS A 40 22.51 -30.04 9.91
N ALA A 41 21.38 -29.39 10.22
CA ALA A 41 20.16 -29.39 9.41
C ALA A 41 20.30 -28.46 8.20
N SER A 42 21.09 -27.39 8.26
CA SER A 42 21.38 -26.50 7.13
C SER A 42 22.30 -27.17 6.12
N LEU A 43 23.22 -28.03 6.58
CA LEU A 43 24.01 -28.91 5.70
C LEU A 43 23.21 -30.10 5.12
N LYS A 44 22.06 -30.47 5.70
CA LYS A 44 21.21 -31.59 5.24
C LYS A 44 19.87 -31.17 4.61
N ARG A 45 19.45 -29.91 4.76
CA ARG A 45 18.33 -29.27 4.06
C ARG A 45 18.85 -28.44 2.89
N THR A 46 19.67 -29.04 2.04
CA THR A 46 19.79 -28.64 0.63
C THR A 46 18.60 -29.18 -0.15
N HIS A 47 17.40 -28.88 0.33
CA HIS A 47 16.23 -28.79 -0.51
C HIS A 47 15.53 -27.51 -0.12
N THR A 48 16.14 -26.40 -0.52
CA THR A 48 15.39 -25.25 -1.03
C THR A 48 14.16 -25.84 -1.74
N GLU A 49 12.96 -25.33 -1.49
CA GLU A 49 11.92 -25.48 -2.50
C GLU A 49 12.49 -24.78 -3.75
N VAL A 50 13.22 -25.54 -4.56
CA VAL A 50 13.65 -25.16 -5.89
C VAL A 50 12.32 -25.14 -6.62
N TRP A 51 11.70 -23.96 -6.60
CA TRP A 51 10.48 -23.68 -7.35
C TRP A 51 10.80 -23.93 -8.81
N SER A 52 10.51 -25.15 -9.25
CA SER A 52 10.56 -25.51 -10.66
C SER A 52 9.33 -24.89 -11.29
N ASP A 53 9.55 -24.04 -12.30
CA ASP A 53 8.48 -23.57 -13.15
C ASP A 53 7.65 -24.78 -13.59
N SER A 54 6.34 -24.79 -13.30
CA SER A 54 5.47 -25.85 -13.85
C SER A 54 5.71 -25.90 -15.36
N PRO A 55 6.11 -27.04 -15.94
CA PRO A 55 6.39 -27.11 -17.37
C PRO A 55 5.15 -26.73 -18.19
N ASN A 56 3.95 -26.87 -17.62
CA ASN A 56 2.70 -26.42 -18.20
C ASN A 56 2.56 -24.87 -18.16
N PRO A 57 2.47 -24.18 -19.30
CA PRO A 57 2.27 -22.72 -19.34
C PRO A 57 0.92 -22.26 -18.79
N HIS A 58 -0.08 -23.14 -18.73
CA HIS A 58 -1.41 -22.79 -18.19
C HIS A 58 -1.37 -22.57 -16.67
N ASP A 59 -0.56 -23.33 -15.94
CA ASP A 59 -0.42 -23.20 -14.48
C ASP A 59 0.33 -21.92 -14.07
N ARG A 60 1.01 -21.31 -15.04
CA ARG A 60 1.75 -20.04 -14.91
C ARG A 60 0.91 -18.82 -15.31
N LYS A 61 -0.37 -19.01 -15.66
CA LYS A 61 -1.30 -17.90 -15.93
C LYS A 61 -1.76 -17.25 -14.63
N ARG A 62 -1.88 -15.93 -14.66
CA ARG A 62 -2.48 -15.12 -13.60
C ARG A 62 -3.98 -15.46 -13.51
N GLN A 63 -4.44 -15.73 -12.30
CA GLN A 63 -5.88 -15.79 -12.03
C GLN A 63 -6.46 -14.37 -11.99
N GLU A 64 -7.70 -14.19 -12.45
CA GLU A 64 -8.35 -12.88 -12.43
C GLU A 64 -8.37 -12.29 -11.01
N ASN A 65 -8.06 -11.00 -10.90
CA ASN A 65 -7.98 -10.24 -9.64
C ASN A 65 -6.90 -10.70 -8.64
N CYS A 66 -6.04 -11.66 -8.97
CA CYS A 66 -4.87 -11.98 -8.15
C CYS A 66 -3.69 -11.05 -8.47
N PRO A 67 -2.94 -10.53 -7.48
CA PRO A 67 -1.71 -9.79 -7.73
C PRO A 67 -0.62 -10.67 -8.36
N VAL A 68 0.38 -10.03 -8.98
CA VAL A 68 1.49 -10.71 -9.67
C VAL A 68 2.66 -10.90 -8.70
N GLY A 69 3.20 -12.12 -8.62
CA GLY A 69 4.40 -12.44 -7.83
C GLY A 69 5.71 -12.05 -8.52
N LEU A 70 6.83 -12.19 -7.81
CA LEU A 70 8.17 -11.97 -8.34
C LEU A 70 9.01 -13.24 -8.26
N LYS A 71 9.70 -13.59 -9.34
CA LYS A 71 10.62 -14.72 -9.35
C LYS A 71 11.83 -14.42 -8.47
N ASN A 72 12.21 -15.35 -7.60
CA ASN A 72 13.44 -15.25 -6.82
C ASN A 72 14.66 -15.49 -7.71
N VAL A 73 15.59 -14.53 -7.77
CA VAL A 73 16.77 -14.58 -8.64
C VAL A 73 18.04 -14.66 -7.78
N GLY A 74 18.41 -15.88 -7.38
CA GLY A 74 19.63 -16.16 -6.64
C GLY A 74 19.67 -15.49 -5.27
N ASN A 75 18.78 -15.95 -4.37
CA ASN A 75 18.65 -15.49 -2.98
C ASN A 75 18.38 -13.98 -2.84
N THR A 76 17.50 -13.46 -3.70
CA THR A 76 17.12 -12.02 -3.71
C THR A 76 15.66 -11.82 -3.28
N CYS A 77 15.11 -12.72 -2.47
CA CYS A 77 13.76 -12.58 -1.93
C CYS A 77 13.55 -11.28 -1.11
N TRP A 78 14.62 -10.70 -0.56
CA TRP A 78 14.58 -9.37 0.04
C TRP A 78 14.11 -8.29 -0.94
N PHE A 79 14.56 -8.36 -2.20
CA PHE A 79 14.14 -7.45 -3.26
C PHE A 79 12.65 -7.62 -3.54
N SER A 80 12.18 -8.87 -3.65
CA SER A 80 10.77 -9.18 -3.84
C SER A 80 9.90 -8.55 -2.74
N ALA A 81 10.27 -8.72 -1.48
CA ALA A 81 9.51 -8.24 -0.33
C ALA A 81 9.42 -6.70 -0.29
N VAL A 82 10.55 -6.01 -0.49
CA VAL A 82 10.61 -4.53 -0.51
C VAL A 82 9.83 -3.97 -1.70
N ILE A 83 10.07 -4.49 -2.90
CA ILE A 83 9.44 -3.98 -4.12
C ILE A 83 7.94 -4.21 -4.12
N GLN A 84 7.45 -5.36 -3.64
CA GLN A 84 6.01 -5.57 -3.51
C GLN A 84 5.39 -4.61 -2.50
N SER A 85 6.08 -4.35 -1.38
CA SER A 85 5.59 -3.43 -0.33
C SER A 85 5.46 -1.99 -0.87
N LEU A 86 6.47 -1.53 -1.63
CA LEU A 86 6.46 -0.23 -2.29
C LEU A 86 5.48 -0.16 -3.47
N PHE A 87 5.39 -1.20 -4.31
CA PHE A 87 4.49 -1.26 -5.47
C PHE A 87 3.02 -1.16 -5.07
N ASN A 88 2.65 -1.70 -3.90
CA ASN A 88 1.28 -1.64 -3.39
C ASN A 88 0.96 -0.29 -2.70
N LEU A 89 1.92 0.63 -2.55
CA LEU A 89 1.62 2.04 -2.30
C LEU A 89 1.27 2.69 -3.64
N LEU A 90 -0.02 2.95 -3.86
CA LEU A 90 -0.50 3.37 -5.19
C LEU A 90 0.07 4.72 -5.62
N GLU A 91 0.34 5.62 -4.67
CA GLU A 91 1.00 6.89 -5.01
C GLU A 91 2.45 6.68 -5.47
N PHE A 92 3.21 5.83 -4.78
CA PHE A 92 4.56 5.46 -5.20
C PHE A 92 4.55 4.78 -6.58
N GLN A 93 3.62 3.86 -6.80
CA GLN A 93 3.42 3.20 -8.09
C GLN A 93 3.17 4.22 -9.21
N ARG A 94 2.28 5.19 -8.98
CA ARG A 94 2.00 6.26 -9.95
C ARG A 94 3.24 7.10 -10.24
N LEU A 95 4.00 7.49 -9.22
CA LEU A 95 5.22 8.29 -9.39
C LEU A 95 6.25 7.56 -10.27
N VAL A 96 6.48 6.26 -10.02
CA VAL A 96 7.41 5.43 -10.81
C VAL A 96 6.93 5.25 -12.25
N LEU A 97 5.63 4.98 -12.47
CA LEU A 97 5.07 4.75 -13.81
C LEU A 97 5.08 6.03 -14.69
N HIS A 98 4.91 7.20 -14.08
CA HIS A 98 4.92 8.50 -14.77
C HIS A 98 6.32 9.16 -14.81
N TYR A 99 7.33 8.49 -14.26
CA TYR A 99 8.71 8.97 -14.32
C TYR A 99 9.18 9.07 -15.79
N SER A 100 9.58 10.28 -16.20
CA SER A 100 10.12 10.55 -17.52
C SER A 100 11.59 10.91 -17.38
N PRO A 101 12.51 10.11 -17.95
CA PRO A 101 13.94 10.41 -17.85
C PRO A 101 14.28 11.69 -18.64
N PRO A 102 15.29 12.47 -18.22
CA PRO A 102 15.75 13.65 -18.95
C PRO A 102 16.26 13.27 -20.35
N ALA A 103 15.96 14.11 -21.34
CA ALA A 103 16.25 13.83 -22.76
C ALA A 103 17.74 13.98 -23.13
N ARG A 104 18.52 14.75 -22.36
CA ARG A 104 19.95 14.96 -22.57
C ARG A 104 20.72 14.77 -21.26
N MET A 105 21.90 14.19 -21.37
CA MET A 105 22.76 13.90 -20.22
C MET A 105 23.38 15.17 -19.61
N GLU A 106 23.44 16.27 -20.38
CA GLU A 106 23.98 17.55 -19.94
C GLU A 106 23.03 18.35 -19.01
N ASP A 107 21.75 17.98 -18.95
CA ASP A 107 20.75 18.61 -18.07
C ASP A 107 20.80 18.07 -16.62
N LEU A 108 21.65 17.08 -16.35
CA LEU A 108 21.82 16.49 -15.02
C LEU A 108 22.72 17.37 -14.13
N PRO A 109 22.33 17.63 -12.88
CA PRO A 109 23.19 18.34 -11.93
C PRO A 109 24.56 17.65 -11.80
N ARG A 110 25.66 18.42 -11.86
CA ARG A 110 27.06 17.96 -11.72
C ARG A 110 27.36 17.12 -10.45
N ASN A 111 26.43 17.05 -9.49
CA ASN A 111 26.58 16.37 -8.20
C ASN A 111 26.04 14.92 -8.17
N GLN A 112 25.41 14.39 -9.23
CA GLN A 112 24.98 12.98 -9.22
C GLN A 112 26.19 12.04 -9.33
N LYS A 113 26.59 11.46 -8.20
CA LYS A 113 27.77 10.59 -8.07
C LYS A 113 27.61 9.22 -8.75
N GLU A 114 26.39 8.79 -9.09
CA GLU A 114 26.15 7.45 -9.62
C GLU A 114 25.23 7.45 -10.86
N HIS A 115 25.80 7.31 -12.06
CA HIS A 115 25.07 7.16 -13.33
C HIS A 115 24.16 5.90 -13.43
N ARG A 116 24.10 5.07 -12.38
CA ARG A 116 23.37 3.78 -12.36
C ARG A 116 21.92 3.92 -11.88
N ASN A 117 21.58 5.03 -11.23
CA ASN A 117 20.23 5.36 -10.78
C ASN A 117 19.21 5.43 -11.92
N LEU A 118 19.56 6.07 -13.06
CA LEU A 118 18.67 6.24 -14.20
C LEU A 118 18.33 4.92 -14.91
N PRO A 119 19.31 4.04 -15.27
CA PRO A 119 19.02 2.71 -15.78
C PRO A 119 18.18 1.87 -14.82
N PHE A 120 18.49 1.91 -13.51
CA PHE A 120 17.70 1.21 -12.51
C PHE A 120 16.25 1.68 -12.51
N MET A 121 16.02 3.00 -12.57
CA MET A 121 14.68 3.59 -12.64
C MET A 121 13.89 3.19 -13.88
N GLN A 122 14.56 3.09 -15.04
CA GLN A 122 13.93 2.62 -16.26
C GLN A 122 13.51 1.15 -16.15
N GLU A 123 14.37 0.29 -15.61
CA GLU A 123 14.02 -1.11 -15.36
C GLU A 123 12.93 -1.26 -14.30
N LEU A 124 12.96 -0.47 -13.24
CA LEU A 124 11.93 -0.45 -12.21
C LEU A 124 10.56 -0.04 -12.78
N ARG A 125 10.53 0.99 -13.65
CA ARG A 125 9.32 1.39 -14.37
C ARG A 125 8.79 0.28 -15.27
N CYS A 126 9.67 -0.44 -15.97
CA CYS A 126 9.29 -1.60 -16.79
C CYS A 126 8.73 -2.73 -15.92
N LEU A 127 9.37 -3.02 -14.78
CA LEU A 127 8.92 -4.02 -13.83
C LEU A 127 7.54 -3.69 -13.28
N PHE A 128 7.30 -2.43 -12.89
CA PHE A 128 5.99 -1.98 -12.39
C PHE A 128 4.91 -2.09 -13.46
N SER A 129 5.23 -1.73 -14.71
CA SER A 129 4.30 -1.89 -15.84
C SER A 129 3.91 -3.37 -16.05
N LEU A 130 4.86 -4.29 -15.89
CA LEU A 130 4.61 -5.72 -15.96
C LEU A 130 3.80 -6.24 -14.76
N LEU A 131 4.07 -5.77 -13.54
CA LEU A 131 3.30 -6.14 -12.34
C LEU A 131 1.83 -5.70 -12.45
N VAL A 132 1.56 -4.54 -13.06
CA VAL A 132 0.19 -4.08 -13.36
C VAL A 132 -0.46 -4.94 -14.44
N GLY A 133 0.16 -5.04 -15.63
CA GLY A 133 -0.49 -5.51 -16.86
C GLY A 133 -0.26 -6.98 -17.24
N SER A 134 0.65 -7.70 -16.57
CA SER A 134 0.99 -9.07 -16.96
C SER A 134 -0.18 -10.03 -16.74
N LYS A 135 -0.36 -10.94 -17.71
CA LYS A 135 -1.24 -12.12 -17.61
C LYS A 135 -0.53 -13.34 -17.03
N ARG A 136 0.76 -13.23 -16.68
CA ARG A 136 1.53 -14.28 -16.01
C ARG A 136 1.37 -14.15 -14.50
N LYS A 137 1.40 -15.29 -13.81
CA LYS A 137 1.30 -15.37 -12.34
C LYS A 137 2.43 -14.60 -11.64
N TYR A 138 3.61 -14.55 -12.25
CA TYR A 138 4.78 -13.83 -11.74
C TYR A 138 5.59 -13.20 -12.88
N VAL A 139 6.44 -12.24 -12.52
CA VAL A 139 7.38 -11.54 -13.41
C VAL A 139 8.82 -11.77 -12.91
N ASP A 140 9.78 -11.73 -13.83
CA ASP A 140 11.19 -11.89 -13.52
C ASP A 140 11.85 -10.51 -13.27
N PRO A 141 12.34 -10.24 -12.03
CA PRO A 141 12.98 -8.96 -11.70
C PRO A 141 14.48 -8.90 -12.06
N SER A 142 15.06 -9.93 -12.70
CA SER A 142 16.52 -10.07 -12.90
C SER A 142 17.20 -8.80 -13.41
N ARG A 143 16.61 -8.11 -14.41
CA ARG A 143 17.21 -6.91 -15.01
C ARG A 143 17.43 -5.78 -14.00
N ALA A 144 16.45 -5.52 -13.14
CA ALA A 144 16.56 -4.50 -12.09
C ALA A 144 17.53 -4.94 -10.99
N VAL A 145 17.46 -6.23 -10.62
CA VAL A 145 18.32 -6.84 -9.59
C VAL A 145 19.79 -6.86 -10.00
N GLU A 146 20.10 -7.10 -11.27
CA GLU A 146 21.47 -7.12 -11.80
C GLU A 146 22.15 -5.75 -11.71
N ILE A 147 21.46 -4.68 -12.12
CA ILE A 147 21.96 -3.29 -12.01
C ILE A 147 22.31 -2.95 -10.56
N LEU A 148 21.44 -3.36 -9.65
CA LEU A 148 21.60 -3.15 -8.23
C LEU A 148 22.77 -3.97 -7.66
N LYS A 149 22.84 -5.29 -7.97
CA LYS A 149 23.96 -6.16 -7.56
C LYS A 149 25.30 -5.61 -8.01
N ASP A 150 25.39 -5.05 -9.22
CA ASP A 150 26.62 -4.48 -9.73
C ASP A 150 27.06 -3.21 -8.96
N ALA A 151 26.12 -2.42 -8.43
CA ALA A 151 26.43 -1.26 -7.57
C ALA A 151 26.89 -1.64 -6.16
N PHE A 152 26.80 -2.90 -5.84
CA PHE A 152 27.07 -3.48 -4.53
C PHE A 152 28.34 -4.34 -4.54
N LYS A 153 28.93 -4.61 -5.71
CA LYS A 153 30.19 -5.37 -5.89
C LYS A 153 31.46 -4.60 -5.50
N SER A 154 31.38 -3.27 -5.31
CA SER A 154 32.55 -2.43 -4.96
C SER A 154 32.90 -2.46 -3.46
N SER A 155 32.03 -2.98 -2.60
CA SER A 155 32.29 -3.27 -1.19
C SER A 155 32.56 -4.77 -1.03
N GLU A 156 33.73 -5.14 -0.51
CA GLU A 156 34.16 -6.55 -0.36
C GLU A 156 33.12 -7.42 0.36
N SER A 157 32.54 -8.40 -0.36
CA SER A 157 32.10 -9.73 0.10
C SER A 157 31.40 -9.88 1.48
N GLN A 158 30.59 -8.93 1.92
CA GLN A 158 29.56 -9.17 2.95
C GLN A 158 28.19 -9.27 2.26
N GLN A 159 27.43 -10.33 2.58
CA GLN A 159 26.04 -10.47 2.13
C GLN A 159 25.24 -9.31 2.74
N GLN A 160 24.59 -8.54 1.86
CA GLN A 160 24.01 -7.24 2.16
C GLN A 160 22.73 -7.35 2.98
N ASP A 161 22.64 -6.48 3.99
CA ASP A 161 21.47 -6.35 4.84
C ASP A 161 20.31 -5.71 4.07
N VAL A 162 19.08 -6.11 4.36
CA VAL A 162 17.87 -5.58 3.71
C VAL A 162 17.71 -4.10 4.01
N SER A 163 18.15 -3.64 5.18
CA SER A 163 18.20 -2.22 5.54
C SER A 163 19.11 -1.42 4.61
N GLU A 164 20.32 -1.92 4.32
CA GLU A 164 21.26 -1.27 3.40
C GLU A 164 20.70 -1.18 1.97
N PHE A 165 19.99 -2.24 1.53
CA PHE A 165 19.28 -2.19 0.26
C PHE A 165 18.16 -1.15 0.26
N THR A 166 17.27 -1.14 1.27
CA THR A 166 16.16 -0.18 1.31
C THR A 166 16.65 1.25 1.33
N HIS A 167 17.73 1.52 2.07
CA HIS A 167 18.33 2.85 2.13
C HIS A 167 18.87 3.25 0.75
N LYS A 168 19.71 2.41 0.13
CA LYS A 168 20.28 2.70 -1.19
C LYS A 168 19.22 2.83 -2.28
N LEU A 169 18.16 2.02 -2.22
CA LEU A 169 17.02 2.11 -3.13
C LEU A 169 16.34 3.49 -3.01
N LEU A 170 16.06 3.94 -1.79
CA LEU A 170 15.43 5.25 -1.55
C LEU A 170 16.35 6.39 -1.96
N ASP A 171 17.65 6.32 -1.69
CA ASP A 171 18.63 7.32 -2.12
C ASP A 171 18.67 7.44 -3.65
N TRP A 172 18.68 6.31 -4.37
CA TRP A 172 18.64 6.31 -5.83
C TRP A 172 17.33 6.84 -6.40
N LEU A 173 16.21 6.56 -5.74
CA LEU A 173 14.92 7.11 -6.09
C LEU A 173 14.91 8.62 -5.86
N GLU A 174 15.40 9.09 -4.72
CA GLU A 174 15.53 10.51 -4.41
C GLU A 174 16.33 11.22 -5.50
N ASP A 175 17.55 10.75 -5.79
CA ASP A 175 18.44 11.32 -6.80
C ASP A 175 17.79 11.38 -8.19
N ALA A 176 17.06 10.32 -8.58
CA ALA A 176 16.40 10.27 -9.88
C ALA A 176 15.25 11.28 -10.02
N PHE A 177 14.56 11.60 -8.91
CA PHE A 177 13.44 12.54 -8.88
C PHE A 177 13.85 13.99 -8.55
N GLN A 178 15.11 14.22 -8.14
CA GLN A 178 15.66 15.54 -7.77
C GLN A 178 15.68 16.58 -8.90
N ILE A 179 15.44 16.16 -10.15
CA ILE A 179 15.38 17.04 -11.33
C ILE A 179 14.19 18.02 -11.26
N LYS A 180 13.18 17.75 -10.41
CA LYS A 180 12.03 18.64 -10.17
C LYS A 180 12.29 19.61 -9.00
N PRO A 181 11.68 20.82 -9.00
CA PRO A 181 11.86 21.81 -7.92
C PRO A 181 11.37 21.35 -6.54
N LYS A 182 10.56 20.29 -6.47
CA LYS A 182 10.17 19.59 -5.24
C LYS A 182 10.26 18.08 -5.47
N ASN A 183 10.97 17.37 -4.60
CA ASN A 183 11.18 15.93 -4.74
C ASN A 183 10.00 15.16 -4.11
N PRO A 184 9.17 14.47 -4.92
CA PRO A 184 8.01 13.74 -4.40
C PRO A 184 8.39 12.52 -3.55
N MET A 185 9.62 11.98 -3.66
CA MET A 185 10.06 10.86 -2.82
C MET A 185 10.38 11.33 -1.41
N VAL A 186 11.03 12.48 -1.26
CA VAL A 186 11.30 13.11 0.04
C VAL A 186 9.99 13.43 0.74
N ASP A 187 9.03 14.02 0.03
CA ASP A 187 7.70 14.32 0.57
C ASP A 187 6.93 13.07 1.06
N LEU A 188 7.23 11.89 0.53
CA LEU A 188 6.48 10.66 0.80
C LEU A 188 7.07 9.86 1.97
N PHE A 189 8.41 9.79 2.07
CA PHE A 189 9.11 8.90 3.00
C PHE A 189 9.91 9.62 4.10
N TYR A 190 10.16 10.93 3.98
CA TYR A 190 10.99 11.65 4.93
C TYR A 190 10.18 12.63 5.79
N GLY A 191 10.53 12.68 7.07
CA GLY A 191 10.01 13.61 8.06
C GLY A 191 11.12 14.36 8.78
N ARG A 192 10.74 15.08 9.82
CA ARG A 192 11.64 15.83 10.69
C ARG A 192 11.33 15.57 12.16
N PHE A 193 12.39 15.51 12.97
CA PHE A 193 12.28 15.48 14.42
C PHE A 193 13.21 16.52 15.04
N LEU A 194 12.91 16.87 16.28
CA LEU A 194 13.60 17.82 17.11
C LEU A 194 14.35 17.06 18.20
N ALA A 195 15.68 17.15 18.20
CA ALA A 195 16.53 16.68 19.26
C ALA A 195 16.72 17.79 20.30
N VAL A 196 16.19 17.59 21.50
CA VAL A 196 16.28 18.52 22.62
C VAL A 196 17.06 17.86 23.74
N GLY A 197 18.13 18.48 24.19
CA GLY A 197 18.93 17.91 25.26
C GLY A 197 19.74 18.91 26.05
N VAL A 198 20.44 18.39 27.05
CA VAL A 198 21.44 19.13 27.83
C VAL A 198 22.77 18.44 27.62
N LEU A 199 23.72 19.17 27.04
CA LEU A 199 25.11 18.72 26.89
C LEU A 199 25.99 19.67 27.71
N GLU A 200 26.72 19.12 28.69
CA GLU A 200 27.61 19.90 29.56
C GLU A 200 26.92 21.11 30.24
N GLY A 201 25.65 20.94 30.63
CA GLY A 201 24.84 22.00 31.26
C GLY A 201 24.26 23.04 30.28
N LYS A 202 24.60 23.00 28.99
CA LYS A 202 23.99 23.85 27.95
C LYS A 202 22.83 23.12 27.29
N LYS A 203 21.70 23.81 27.17
CA LYS A 203 20.55 23.32 26.40
C LYS A 203 20.85 23.43 24.91
N PHE A 204 20.57 22.39 24.16
CA PHE A 204 20.60 22.42 22.69
C PHE A 204 19.26 21.95 22.12
N GLU A 205 19.00 22.41 20.90
CA GLU A 205 17.81 22.08 20.13
C GLU A 205 18.23 22.00 18.65
N ASN A 206 18.19 20.81 18.06
CA ASN A 206 18.57 20.55 16.68
C ASN A 206 17.42 19.90 15.92
N THR A 207 17.16 20.32 14.69
CA THR A 207 16.15 19.68 13.83
C THR A 207 16.85 18.80 12.82
N GLU A 208 16.44 17.53 12.77
CA GLU A 208 17.05 16.51 11.92
C GLU A 208 15.99 15.89 11.00
N MET A 209 16.42 15.49 9.81
CA MET A 209 15.59 14.77 8.85
C MET A 209 15.73 13.27 9.09
N PHE A 210 14.64 12.53 8.98
CA PHE A 210 14.66 11.07 9.05
C PHE A 210 13.82 10.47 7.93
N GLY A 211 14.23 9.32 7.40
CA GLY A 211 13.44 8.50 6.48
C GLY A 211 12.89 7.30 7.24
N GLN A 212 13.70 6.25 7.33
CA GLN A 212 13.44 5.09 8.17
C GLN A 212 13.88 5.36 9.61
N TYR A 213 13.02 5.06 10.58
CA TYR A 213 13.31 5.25 12.00
C TYR A 213 13.74 3.92 12.64
N PRO A 214 15.01 3.76 13.06
CA PRO A 214 15.50 2.52 13.62
C PRO A 214 15.07 2.32 15.07
N LEU A 215 14.68 1.09 15.42
CA LEU A 215 14.22 0.71 16.74
C LEU A 215 14.92 -0.56 17.21
N GLN A 216 15.42 -0.54 18.44
CA GLN A 216 15.93 -1.72 19.11
C GLN A 216 14.79 -2.53 19.72
N VAL A 217 14.78 -3.84 19.47
CA VAL A 217 13.69 -4.73 19.94
C VAL A 217 13.98 -5.35 21.31
N ASN A 218 15.25 -5.44 21.69
CA ASN A 218 15.62 -6.14 22.92
C ASN A 218 15.01 -5.49 24.16
N GLY A 219 14.45 -6.32 25.05
CA GLY A 219 13.88 -5.87 26.32
C GLY A 219 12.48 -5.23 26.26
N PHE A 220 11.88 -5.08 25.08
CA PHE A 220 10.57 -4.41 24.92
C PHE A 220 9.45 -5.37 24.53
N LYS A 221 8.25 -5.13 25.08
CA LYS A 221 7.05 -5.95 24.81
C LYS A 221 6.33 -5.50 23.55
N ASP A 222 6.24 -4.19 23.33
CA ASP A 222 5.45 -3.60 22.26
C ASP A 222 6.14 -2.41 21.59
N LEU A 223 5.63 -2.05 20.42
CA LEU A 223 6.18 -0.97 19.58
C LEU A 223 6.17 0.39 20.31
N HIS A 224 5.21 0.63 21.21
CA HIS A 224 5.19 1.89 21.95
C HIS A 224 6.35 1.95 22.94
N GLU A 225 6.67 0.86 23.64
CA GLU A 225 7.85 0.79 24.51
C GLU A 225 9.15 0.98 23.72
N CYS A 226 9.30 0.34 22.55
CA CYS A 226 10.46 0.56 21.67
C CYS A 226 10.61 2.03 21.25
N LEU A 227 9.52 2.67 20.82
CA LEU A 227 9.53 4.07 20.40
C LEU A 227 9.82 5.02 21.57
N GLU A 228 9.25 4.77 22.75
CA GLU A 228 9.52 5.59 23.93
C GLU A 228 11.00 5.53 24.32
N ALA A 229 11.61 4.33 24.28
CA ALA A 229 13.03 4.17 24.58
C ALA A 229 13.93 4.80 23.50
N ALA A 230 13.61 4.64 22.22
CA ALA A 230 14.37 5.23 21.12
C ALA A 230 14.25 6.76 21.02
N MET A 231 13.28 7.36 21.70
CA MET A 231 13.07 8.81 21.76
C MET A 231 13.68 9.43 23.03
N ILE A 232 14.20 8.63 23.95
CA ILE A 232 14.83 9.07 25.20
C ILE A 232 16.22 8.43 25.26
N GLU A 233 17.23 9.15 24.78
CA GLU A 233 18.62 8.75 24.95
C GLU A 233 19.08 9.20 26.36
N GLY A 234 19.10 8.24 27.30
CA GLY A 234 19.52 8.45 28.68
C GLY A 234 21.04 8.47 28.84
N GLU A 235 21.53 9.47 29.59
CA GLU A 235 22.90 9.65 30.13
C GLU A 235 24.06 9.29 29.16
N ILE A 236 24.57 10.31 28.46
CA ILE A 236 25.88 10.19 27.78
C ILE A 236 26.94 10.08 28.88
N GLU A 237 27.41 8.87 29.16
CA GLU A 237 28.60 8.64 29.98
C GLU A 237 29.81 9.27 29.27
N SER A 238 30.09 10.54 29.59
CA SER A 238 31.39 11.13 29.28
C SER A 238 32.43 10.37 30.11
N LEU A 239 33.28 9.61 29.43
CA LEU A 239 34.43 8.91 30.01
C LEU A 239 35.50 9.87 30.59
N HIS A 240 35.23 11.17 30.70
CA HIS A 240 36.14 12.14 31.29
C HIS A 240 35.42 13.06 32.29
N SER A 241 35.86 12.97 33.54
CA SER A 241 35.70 13.94 34.65
C SER A 241 34.57 13.64 35.65
N ALA A 242 34.95 12.97 36.74
CA ALA A 242 34.08 12.50 37.82
C ALA A 242 33.64 13.57 38.85
N GLU A 243 33.63 14.88 38.54
CA GLU A 243 33.41 15.89 39.60
C GLU A 243 32.32 16.95 39.36
N ILE A 244 31.63 17.01 38.21
CA ILE A 244 30.40 17.80 38.06
C ILE A 244 29.45 17.08 37.09
N SER A 245 28.77 16.02 37.53
CA SER A 245 27.78 15.34 36.68
C SER A 245 26.47 16.14 36.63
N ALA A 246 26.46 17.18 35.79
CA ALA A 246 25.21 17.71 35.27
C ALA A 246 24.64 16.64 34.33
N LYS A 247 23.54 16.01 34.72
CA LYS A 247 22.88 14.95 33.94
C LYS A 247 22.71 15.40 32.48
N SER A 248 23.47 14.78 31.58
CA SER A 248 23.26 14.90 30.15
C SER A 248 22.09 14.01 29.77
N GLY A 249 21.20 14.51 28.94
CA GLY A 249 20.04 13.76 28.49
C GLY A 249 19.50 14.37 27.22
N GLN A 250 19.07 13.51 26.31
CA GLN A 250 18.56 13.90 25.00
C GLN A 250 17.20 13.24 24.76
N GLU A 251 16.25 14.04 24.29
CA GLU A 251 14.92 13.61 23.91
C GLU A 251 14.67 13.99 22.45
N HIS A 252 14.03 13.09 21.71
CA HIS A 252 13.58 13.35 20.35
C HIS A 252 12.06 13.60 20.34
N TRP A 253 11.62 14.52 19.49
CA TRP A 253 10.21 14.87 19.32
C TRP A 253 9.90 15.07 17.84
N PHE A 254 8.95 14.33 17.28
CA PHE A 254 8.59 14.50 15.87
C PHE A 254 7.94 15.86 15.63
N THR A 255 8.47 16.62 14.68
CA THR A 255 7.90 17.89 14.24
C THR A 255 7.03 17.66 13.00
N GLU A 256 7.52 16.81 12.09
CA GLU A 256 6.82 16.45 10.86
C GLU A 256 6.97 14.96 10.59
N LEU A 257 5.85 14.25 10.40
CA LEU A 257 5.86 12.83 10.05
C LEU A 257 5.64 12.64 8.55
N PRO A 258 6.35 11.71 7.91
CA PRO A 258 6.10 11.37 6.51
C PRO A 258 4.72 10.72 6.33
N PRO A 259 4.06 10.87 5.16
CA PRO A 259 2.86 10.11 4.82
C PRO A 259 3.07 8.60 4.91
N VAL A 260 4.27 8.11 4.58
CA VAL A 260 4.67 6.70 4.74
C VAL A 260 5.76 6.64 5.80
N LEU A 261 5.43 6.09 6.97
CA LEU A 261 6.32 5.97 8.12
C LEU A 261 6.88 4.56 8.20
N THR A 262 8.21 4.44 8.13
CA THR A 262 8.90 3.15 8.15
C THR A 262 9.71 2.97 9.43
N PHE A 263 9.52 1.84 10.10
CA PHE A 263 10.29 1.44 11.27
C PHE A 263 11.17 0.25 10.93
N GLU A 264 12.46 0.36 11.23
CA GLU A 264 13.39 -0.76 11.20
C GLU A 264 13.44 -1.42 12.57
N LEU A 265 13.25 -2.73 12.63
CA LEU A 265 13.28 -3.51 13.86
C LEU A 265 14.60 -4.26 13.94
N SER A 266 15.57 -3.66 14.63
CA SER A 266 16.86 -4.29 14.88
C SER A 266 16.68 -5.44 15.88
N ARG A 267 16.88 -6.66 15.38
CA ARG A 267 16.83 -7.89 16.16
C ARG A 267 18.19 -8.56 16.27
N PHE A 268 19.25 -7.99 15.72
CA PHE A 268 20.57 -8.58 15.83
C PHE A 268 21.34 -7.91 16.95
N GLU A 269 21.80 -8.70 17.91
CA GLU A 269 22.70 -8.25 18.96
C GLU A 269 23.95 -9.11 18.96
N PHE A 270 25.09 -8.50 19.29
CA PHE A 270 26.33 -9.25 19.39
C PHE A 270 26.35 -10.09 20.67
N ASN A 271 26.26 -11.41 20.52
CA ASN A 271 26.39 -12.31 21.65
C ASN A 271 27.89 -12.45 22.01
N GLN A 272 28.32 -11.76 23.08
CA GLN A 272 29.71 -11.81 23.54
C GLN A 272 30.19 -13.21 23.93
N THR A 273 29.28 -14.09 24.38
CA THR A 273 29.62 -15.48 24.74
C THR A 273 29.87 -16.35 23.51
N LEU A 274 29.11 -16.13 22.43
CA LEU A 274 29.23 -16.90 21.18
C LEU A 274 30.18 -16.25 20.15
N GLY A 275 30.59 -15.00 20.38
CA GLY A 275 31.48 -14.25 19.49
C GLY A 275 30.89 -13.93 18.12
N ARG A 276 29.55 -13.93 17.98
CA ARG A 276 28.84 -13.69 16.70
C ARG A 276 27.52 -12.95 16.94
N PRO A 277 27.00 -12.20 15.94
CA PRO A 277 25.67 -11.63 16.02
C PRO A 277 24.60 -12.74 16.10
N GLU A 278 23.66 -12.59 17.02
CA GLU A 278 22.54 -13.50 17.23
C GLU A 278 21.21 -12.76 17.05
N LYS A 279 20.23 -13.46 16.48
CA LYS A 279 18.89 -12.92 16.29
C LYS A 279 18.08 -13.06 17.58
N ILE A 280 17.51 -11.95 18.01
CA ILE A 280 16.59 -11.88 19.15
C ILE A 280 15.21 -12.36 18.69
N HIS A 281 14.79 -13.46 19.30
CA HIS A 281 13.49 -14.09 19.04
C HIS A 281 12.39 -13.62 20.00
N ASN A 282 12.65 -12.62 20.84
CA ASN A 282 11.65 -12.07 21.76
C ASN A 282 10.42 -11.58 21.00
N LYS A 283 9.25 -11.84 21.59
CA LYS A 283 7.96 -11.41 21.07
C LYS A 283 7.85 -9.89 21.20
N LEU A 284 7.65 -9.21 20.08
CA LEU A 284 7.36 -7.78 20.00
C LEU A 284 6.00 -7.57 19.34
N GLU A 285 5.08 -6.95 20.07
CA GLU A 285 3.74 -6.66 19.58
C GLU A 285 3.69 -5.29 18.89
N PHE A 286 3.03 -5.20 17.75
CA PHE A 286 2.78 -3.93 17.07
C PHE A 286 1.32 -3.85 16.60
N PRO A 287 0.68 -2.67 16.71
CA PRO A 287 -0.73 -2.52 16.41
C PRO A 287 -1.00 -2.39 14.90
N SER A 288 -2.22 -2.71 14.47
CA SER A 288 -2.68 -2.40 13.11
C SER A 288 -2.91 -0.90 12.89
N MET A 289 -3.17 -0.16 13.98
CA MET A 289 -3.38 1.29 13.99
C MET A 289 -2.49 1.91 15.07
N LEU A 290 -1.55 2.75 14.66
CA LEU A 290 -0.61 3.44 15.53
C LEU A 290 -0.99 4.92 15.65
N TYR A 291 -1.13 5.43 16.87
CA TYR A 291 -1.37 6.86 17.11
C TYR A 291 -0.07 7.55 17.51
N MET A 292 0.40 8.47 16.67
CA MET A 292 1.71 9.11 16.84
C MET A 292 1.70 10.34 17.74
N ASP A 293 0.53 10.81 18.19
CA ASP A 293 0.37 12.08 18.91
C ASP A 293 1.24 12.23 20.16
N ARG A 294 1.51 11.13 20.87
CA ARG A 294 2.34 11.18 22.08
C ARG A 294 3.82 11.50 21.78
N TYR A 295 4.27 11.28 20.56
CA TYR A 295 5.65 11.49 20.12
C TYR A 295 5.86 12.83 19.41
N MET A 296 4.79 13.60 19.18
CA MET A 296 4.84 14.87 18.47
C MET A 296 5.24 16.03 19.40
N ASP A 297 6.06 16.95 18.92
CA ASP A 297 6.51 18.13 19.69
C ASP A 297 5.34 18.99 20.19
N ARG A 298 4.27 19.11 19.39
CA ARG A 298 3.03 19.84 19.77
C ARG A 298 2.39 19.36 21.09
N ASN A 299 2.63 18.11 21.48
CA ASN A 299 2.05 17.49 22.68
C ASN A 299 3.12 17.22 23.76
N ARG A 300 4.34 17.72 23.58
CA ARG A 300 5.52 17.44 24.41
C ARG A 300 5.26 17.59 25.91
N ASP A 301 4.67 18.71 26.33
CA ASP A 301 4.43 18.99 27.75
C ASP A 301 3.40 18.03 28.36
N ILE A 302 2.34 17.71 27.61
CA ILE A 302 1.31 16.74 28.02
C ILE A 302 1.91 15.33 28.14
N THR A 303 2.72 14.93 27.15
CA THR A 303 3.41 13.64 27.18
C THR A 303 4.36 13.55 28.37
N ARG A 304 5.13 14.59 28.67
CA ARG A 304 6.03 14.61 29.85
C ARG A 304 5.25 14.41 31.16
N ILE A 305 4.13 15.09 31.33
CA ILE A 305 3.26 14.92 32.52
C ILE A 305 2.72 13.48 32.59
N LYS A 306 2.26 12.91 31.48
CA LYS A 306 1.75 11.54 31.43
C LYS A 306 2.84 10.49 31.67
N ARG A 307 4.06 10.68 31.13
CA ARG A 307 5.22 9.82 31.38
C ARG A 307 5.57 9.77 32.87
N GLU A 308 5.59 10.94 33.51
CA GLU A 308 5.83 11.07 34.94
C GLU A 308 4.77 10.35 35.80
N GLU A 309 3.50 10.45 35.41
CA GLU A 309 2.42 9.73 36.08
C GLU A 309 2.53 8.21 35.87
N ILE A 310 2.82 7.75 34.66
CA ILE A 310 3.08 6.34 34.38
C ILE A 310 4.23 5.81 35.23
N ARG A 311 5.32 6.58 35.38
CA ARG A 311 6.46 6.20 36.21
C ARG A 311 6.04 6.00 37.67
N ARG A 312 5.28 6.93 38.25
CA ARG A 312 4.73 6.80 39.62
C ARG A 312 3.80 5.61 39.77
N LEU A 313 2.93 5.38 38.79
CA LEU A 313 2.03 4.23 38.77
C LEU A 313 2.80 2.91 38.68
N LYS A 314 3.86 2.83 37.86
CA LYS A 314 4.74 1.65 37.75
C LYS A 314 5.52 1.41 39.06
N GLU A 315 5.99 2.45 39.73
CA GLU A 315 6.62 2.32 41.06
C GLU A 315 5.62 1.76 42.09
N HIS A 316 4.40 2.29 42.11
CA HIS A 316 3.35 1.79 43.01
C HIS A 316 2.93 0.34 42.68
N LEU A 317 2.83 0.01 41.39
CA LEU A 317 2.55 -1.34 40.90
C LEU A 317 3.57 -2.35 41.43
N THR A 318 4.87 -2.02 41.35
CA THR A 318 5.96 -2.88 41.86
C THR A 318 5.78 -3.16 43.36
N VAL A 319 5.40 -2.16 44.16
CA VAL A 319 5.13 -2.35 45.60
C VAL A 319 3.96 -3.30 45.84
N LEU A 320 2.87 -3.16 45.08
CA LEU A 320 1.70 -4.04 45.22
C LEU A 320 2.01 -5.47 44.76
N GLN A 321 2.76 -5.64 43.67
CA GLN A 321 3.21 -6.95 43.18
C GLN A 321 4.10 -7.65 44.21
N GLN A 322 5.08 -6.94 44.78
CA GLN A 322 5.91 -7.49 45.86
C GLN A 322 5.10 -7.87 47.09
N ARG A 323 4.06 -7.09 47.45
CA ARG A 323 3.16 -7.43 48.55
C ARG A 323 2.31 -8.66 48.23
N LEU A 324 1.77 -8.77 47.03
CA LEU A 324 1.00 -9.93 46.56
C LEU A 324 1.85 -11.20 46.55
N GLU A 325 3.09 -11.10 46.07
CA GLU A 325 4.04 -12.22 46.03
C GLU A 325 4.30 -12.80 47.42
N ARG A 326 4.27 -11.99 48.49
CA ARG A 326 4.39 -12.50 49.87
C ARG A 326 3.24 -13.41 50.30
N TYR A 327 2.05 -13.24 49.73
CA TYR A 327 0.90 -14.11 49.98
C TYR A 327 0.94 -15.37 49.09
N LEU A 328 1.36 -15.24 47.83
CA LEU A 328 1.41 -16.35 46.86
C LEU A 328 2.61 -17.28 47.09
N SER A 329 3.73 -16.73 47.52
CA SER A 329 5.01 -17.42 47.76
C SER A 329 5.43 -17.31 49.23
N TYR A 330 4.53 -17.73 50.13
CA TYR A 330 4.73 -17.69 51.57
C TYR A 330 5.62 -18.84 52.08
N GLY A 331 6.42 -18.57 53.12
CA GLY A 331 7.30 -19.52 53.80
C GLY A 331 8.66 -18.92 54.14
N SER A 332 9.44 -19.57 55.00
CA SER A 332 10.84 -19.17 55.26
C SER A 332 11.85 -20.06 54.53
N GLY A 333 11.44 -21.26 54.14
CA GLY A 333 12.29 -22.24 53.46
C GLY A 333 12.44 -22.02 51.95
N PRO A 334 13.19 -22.90 51.26
CA PRO A 334 13.40 -22.82 49.81
C PRO A 334 12.14 -23.15 49.01
N LYS A 335 11.22 -23.94 49.59
CA LYS A 335 9.89 -24.20 49.02
C LYS A 335 8.89 -23.21 49.60
N ARG A 336 8.17 -22.52 48.72
CA ARG A 336 7.16 -21.52 49.04
C ARG A 336 5.80 -22.00 48.55
N PHE A 337 4.74 -21.65 49.27
CA PHE A 337 3.37 -22.03 48.96
C PHE A 337 2.42 -20.86 49.20
N PRO A 338 1.24 -20.83 48.56
CA PRO A 338 0.24 -19.82 48.85
C PRO A 338 -0.23 -19.89 50.31
N LEU A 339 -0.25 -18.75 51.02
CA LEU A 339 -0.62 -18.69 52.43
C LEU A 339 -2.05 -19.19 52.67
N ALA A 340 -2.99 -18.90 51.76
CA ALA A 340 -4.37 -19.38 51.85
C ALA A 340 -4.44 -20.92 51.86
N ASP A 341 -3.63 -21.58 51.02
CA ASP A 341 -3.56 -23.04 50.94
C ASP A 341 -2.94 -23.63 52.20
N VAL A 342 -1.88 -23.00 52.73
CA VAL A 342 -1.26 -23.41 54.00
C VAL A 342 -2.26 -23.33 55.15
N LEU A 343 -3.04 -22.25 55.23
CA LEU A 343 -4.08 -22.10 56.25
C LEU A 343 -5.20 -23.14 56.07
N GLN A 344 -5.58 -23.44 54.82
CA GLN A 344 -6.58 -24.46 54.54
C GLN A 344 -6.10 -25.86 54.94
N TYR A 345 -4.90 -26.26 54.53
CA TYR A 345 -4.36 -27.57 54.86
C TYR A 345 -4.10 -27.73 56.36
N ALA A 346 -3.70 -26.65 57.05
CA ALA A 346 -3.56 -26.66 58.51
C ALA A 346 -4.92 -26.86 59.21
N MET A 347 -5.97 -26.21 58.71
CA MET A 347 -7.33 -26.38 59.23
C MET A 347 -7.89 -27.78 58.95
N GLU A 348 -7.70 -28.31 57.73
CA GLU A 348 -8.08 -29.67 57.36
C GLU A 348 -7.36 -30.71 58.22
N PHE A 349 -6.06 -30.52 58.47
CA PHE A 349 -5.30 -31.35 59.39
C PHE A 349 -5.85 -31.28 60.82
N ALA A 350 -6.06 -30.07 61.38
CA ALA A 350 -6.60 -29.92 62.73
C ALA A 350 -8.00 -30.55 62.88
N SER A 351 -8.82 -30.48 61.84
CA SER A 351 -10.20 -31.02 61.81
C SER A 351 -10.27 -32.53 61.54
N SER A 352 -9.15 -33.15 61.14
CA SER A 352 -9.09 -34.59 60.91
C SER A 352 -9.21 -35.37 62.22
N LYS A 353 -9.84 -36.55 62.15
CA LYS A 353 -10.08 -37.39 63.34
C LYS A 353 -8.75 -37.83 63.96
N PRO A 354 -8.53 -37.65 65.28
CA PRO A 354 -7.27 -37.99 65.91
C PRO A 354 -6.87 -39.46 65.75
N VAL A 355 -5.59 -39.70 65.47
CA VAL A 355 -5.00 -41.05 65.38
C VAL A 355 -3.89 -41.20 66.42
N CYS A 356 -4.03 -42.18 67.31
CA CYS A 356 -3.10 -42.40 68.44
C CYS A 356 -1.93 -43.35 68.13
N THR A 357 -1.81 -43.87 66.91
CA THR A 357 -0.75 -44.82 66.52
C THR A 357 0.17 -44.20 65.47
N SER A 358 1.46 -44.01 65.75
CA SER A 358 2.48 -43.79 64.70
C SER A 358 2.65 -45.07 63.85
N PRO A 359 3.15 -44.99 62.60
CA PRO A 359 3.22 -46.16 61.74
C PRO A 359 4.21 -47.18 62.33
N VAL A 360 3.69 -48.32 62.76
CA VAL A 360 4.43 -49.59 62.81
C VAL A 360 3.71 -50.50 61.82
N GLU A 361 3.98 -50.29 60.53
CA GLU A 361 3.88 -51.36 59.55
C GLU A 361 5.30 -51.77 59.21
N ASP A 362 5.83 -52.72 60.00
CA ASP A 362 6.91 -53.59 59.53
C ASP A 362 6.36 -54.37 58.34
N ILE A 363 6.71 -53.98 57.12
CA ILE A 363 6.53 -54.82 55.94
C ILE A 363 7.70 -55.80 55.93
N ASP A 364 7.46 -56.95 56.57
CA ASP A 364 8.27 -58.14 56.39
C ASP A 364 8.17 -58.61 54.94
N THR A 365 9.34 -58.65 54.30
CA THR A 365 9.65 -59.39 53.09
C THR A 365 9.10 -60.82 53.14
N THR A 366 8.07 -61.15 52.36
CA THR A 366 7.88 -62.46 51.68
C THR A 366 6.57 -62.52 50.87
N ALA A 367 6.59 -62.10 49.60
CA ALA A 367 5.80 -62.69 48.49
C ALA A 367 6.20 -62.05 47.14
N PRO A 368 6.27 -62.80 46.02
CA PRO A 368 6.83 -62.33 44.75
C PRO A 368 5.86 -61.43 43.96
N PRO A 369 6.37 -60.60 43.02
CA PRO A 369 5.59 -59.62 42.30
C PRO A 369 4.79 -60.26 41.16
N VAL A 370 3.47 -60.06 41.15
CA VAL A 370 2.64 -60.32 39.97
C VAL A 370 2.64 -59.07 39.10
N PHE A 371 3.34 -59.18 37.98
CA PHE A 371 3.30 -58.28 36.84
C PHE A 371 1.86 -58.01 36.38
N LEU A 372 1.49 -56.74 36.19
CA LEU A 372 0.50 -56.35 35.20
C LEU A 372 1.08 -55.21 34.36
N CYS A 373 1.54 -55.58 33.16
CA CYS A 373 1.83 -54.66 32.07
C CYS A 373 0.57 -53.87 31.70
N MET A 374 0.72 -52.56 31.49
CA MET A 374 -0.18 -51.81 30.63
C MET A 374 0.34 -51.88 29.21
N ASP A 375 -0.44 -52.47 28.32
CA ASP A 375 -0.27 -52.30 26.88
C ASP A 375 -1.46 -51.52 26.31
N TYR A 376 -1.10 -50.46 25.59
CA TYR A 376 -1.96 -49.70 24.70
C TYR A 376 -2.28 -50.53 23.46
N SER A 377 -3.53 -50.51 22.98
CA SER A 377 -3.84 -50.55 21.54
C SER A 377 -5.30 -50.18 21.23
N THR A 378 -5.42 -49.07 20.49
CA THR A 378 -6.26 -48.83 19.28
C THR A 378 -7.65 -49.44 19.19
N GLY A 379 -8.64 -48.56 19.01
CA GLY A 379 -9.99 -48.91 18.60
C GLY A 379 -10.13 -49.05 17.08
N GLU A 380 -10.88 -50.06 16.67
CA GLU A 380 -11.66 -50.12 15.42
C GLU A 380 -13.01 -50.81 15.72
N GLN A 381 -14.09 -50.23 15.22
CA GLN A 381 -15.42 -50.85 15.01
C GLN A 381 -15.50 -51.36 13.55
N PRO A 382 -16.58 -52.02 13.07
CA PRO A 382 -17.73 -52.69 13.71
C PRO A 382 -17.92 -54.14 13.16
N ASP A 383 -18.90 -54.93 13.63
CA ASP A 383 -20.05 -55.36 12.80
C ASP A 383 -21.05 -56.32 13.49
N ALA A 384 -22.22 -56.39 12.87
CA ALA A 384 -23.55 -56.79 13.33
C ALA A 384 -23.82 -58.28 13.67
N SER A 385 -24.91 -58.43 14.45
CA SER A 385 -25.94 -59.50 14.53
C SER A 385 -26.07 -60.45 13.31
N VAL A 386 -26.62 -61.68 13.38
CA VAL A 386 -28.02 -62.08 13.71
C VAL A 386 -28.12 -63.65 13.89
N PRO A 387 -29.29 -64.31 14.14
CA PRO A 387 -29.47 -65.44 15.07
C PRO A 387 -30.10 -66.66 14.31
N PRO A 388 -31.21 -67.33 14.74
CA PRO A 388 -31.69 -67.89 16.02
C PRO A 388 -31.95 -69.41 15.89
N GLU A 389 -32.44 -70.09 16.94
CA GLU A 389 -33.63 -70.95 16.85
C GLU A 389 -34.12 -71.41 18.23
N CYS A 390 -35.44 -71.34 18.43
CA CYS A 390 -36.14 -71.63 19.67
C CYS A 390 -37.38 -72.46 19.34
N SER A 391 -37.60 -73.55 20.08
CA SER A 391 -38.91 -74.12 20.46
C SER A 391 -38.64 -75.43 21.23
N GLY A 392 -39.32 -75.80 22.31
CA GLY A 392 -40.41 -75.22 23.08
C GLY A 392 -40.95 -76.33 24.01
N SER A 393 -41.22 -76.03 25.28
CA SER A 393 -42.27 -76.65 26.12
C SER A 393 -42.12 -76.20 27.58
N GLY A 394 -43.16 -75.55 28.14
CA GLY A 394 -43.34 -75.38 29.59
C GLY A 394 -44.18 -76.53 30.19
N PRO A 395 -44.76 -76.40 31.40
CA PRO A 395 -44.61 -75.34 32.41
C PRO A 395 -44.35 -75.85 33.87
N GLN A 396 -44.01 -74.91 34.78
CA GLN A 396 -44.12 -74.98 36.27
C GLN A 396 -43.16 -75.95 37.01
N ALA A 397 -42.46 -75.59 38.10
CA ALA A 397 -42.43 -74.43 38.98
C ALA A 397 -41.09 -74.44 39.76
N GLN A 398 -40.50 -73.26 40.04
CA GLN A 398 -39.90 -72.85 41.33
C GLN A 398 -39.05 -71.59 41.15
N GLN A 399 -39.14 -70.72 42.15
CA GLN A 399 -38.71 -69.32 42.17
C GLN A 399 -37.19 -69.16 42.06
N GLN A 400 -36.75 -68.31 41.11
CA GLN A 400 -35.51 -67.55 41.23
C GLN A 400 -35.87 -66.07 41.16
N GLN A 401 -35.55 -65.35 42.24
CA GLN A 401 -35.63 -63.89 42.32
C GLN A 401 -34.62 -63.28 41.34
N GLN A 402 -35.10 -62.72 40.23
CA GLN A 402 -34.31 -61.80 39.42
C GLN A 402 -34.17 -60.47 40.17
N GLN A 403 -32.97 -60.21 40.64
CA GLN A 403 -32.54 -58.92 41.15
C GLN A 403 -32.43 -57.96 39.95
N GLN A 404 -33.52 -57.24 39.64
CA GLN A 404 -33.45 -56.06 38.77
C GLN A 404 -32.45 -55.07 39.40
N GLN A 405 -31.33 -54.82 38.72
CA GLN A 405 -30.43 -53.72 39.05
C GLN A 405 -31.20 -52.41 38.87
N ARG A 406 -31.80 -51.92 39.96
CA ARG A 406 -32.26 -50.53 40.08
C ARG A 406 -31.03 -49.64 39.91
N VAL A 407 -30.99 -48.89 38.82
CA VAL A 407 -30.12 -47.70 38.73
C VAL A 407 -30.52 -46.77 39.88
N SER A 408 -29.58 -46.43 40.74
CA SER A 408 -29.83 -45.55 41.88
C SER A 408 -30.26 -44.17 41.37
N ILE A 409 -31.49 -43.77 41.70
CA ILE A 409 -31.99 -42.41 41.43
C ILE A 409 -31.29 -41.49 42.43
N HIS A 410 -30.32 -40.71 41.95
CA HIS A 410 -29.61 -39.73 42.76
C HIS A 410 -30.53 -38.52 42.99
N LYS A 411 -30.61 -38.04 44.23
CA LYS A 411 -31.33 -36.79 44.50
C LYS A 411 -30.50 -35.62 43.93
N PRO A 412 -31.10 -34.48 43.54
CA PRO A 412 -30.40 -33.36 42.89
C PRO A 412 -29.19 -32.78 43.65
N PHE A 413 -29.02 -33.12 44.93
CA PHE A 413 -27.95 -32.61 45.80
C PHE A 413 -27.23 -33.71 46.61
N THR A 414 -27.28 -34.98 46.19
CA THR A 414 -26.54 -36.07 46.87
C THR A 414 -25.23 -36.38 46.16
N GLN A 415 -24.11 -36.35 46.88
CA GLN A 415 -22.83 -36.84 46.38
C GLN A 415 -22.83 -38.38 46.37
N SER A 416 -22.61 -38.97 45.20
CA SER A 416 -22.45 -40.41 45.04
C SER A 416 -21.01 -40.83 45.31
N ARG A 417 -20.80 -41.93 46.06
CA ARG A 417 -19.47 -42.51 46.37
C ARG A 417 -18.57 -41.62 47.24
N VAL A 418 -19.09 -41.09 48.35
CA VAL A 418 -18.24 -40.47 49.39
C VAL A 418 -17.39 -41.57 50.05
N PRO A 419 -16.05 -41.44 50.09
CA PRO A 419 -15.19 -42.39 50.78
C PRO A 419 -15.62 -42.54 52.26
N PRO A 420 -15.48 -43.74 52.86
CA PRO A 420 -15.80 -43.92 54.26
C PRO A 420 -14.92 -43.03 55.15
N ASP A 421 -15.54 -42.37 56.13
CA ASP A 421 -14.92 -41.41 57.05
C ASP A 421 -14.11 -42.13 58.15
N LEU A 422 -13.08 -42.87 57.71
CA LEU A 422 -12.12 -43.57 58.53
C LEU A 422 -10.97 -42.63 58.92
N PRO A 423 -10.50 -42.64 60.19
CA PRO A 423 -9.35 -41.84 60.59
C PRO A 423 -8.10 -42.34 59.87
N MET A 424 -7.54 -41.50 58.99
CA MET A 424 -6.37 -41.81 58.16
C MET A 424 -5.24 -40.81 58.42
N HIS A 425 -3.99 -41.22 58.22
CA HIS A 425 -2.83 -40.34 58.36
C HIS A 425 -2.71 -39.37 57.17
N PRO A 426 -2.29 -38.11 57.39
CA PRO A 426 -1.86 -37.52 58.66
C PRO A 426 -3.01 -36.85 59.45
N ALA A 427 -3.03 -37.04 60.79
CA ALA A 427 -3.99 -36.44 61.72
C ALA A 427 -3.33 -36.06 63.07
N PRO A 428 -3.88 -35.10 63.86
CA PRO A 428 -3.37 -34.74 65.17
C PRO A 428 -3.50 -35.91 66.15
N ARG A 429 -2.58 -36.04 67.10
CA ARG A 429 -2.63 -37.13 68.10
C ARG A 429 -3.66 -36.87 69.21
N HIS A 430 -3.81 -35.62 69.60
CA HIS A 430 -4.74 -35.18 70.63
C HIS A 430 -5.11 -33.71 70.34
N ILE A 431 -6.39 -33.38 70.48
CA ILE A 431 -6.94 -32.03 70.38
C ILE A 431 -8.25 -32.00 71.18
N THR A 432 -8.46 -30.98 72.00
CA THR A 432 -9.73 -30.78 72.71
C THR A 432 -10.77 -30.10 71.82
N GLU A 433 -12.06 -30.23 72.15
CA GLU A 433 -13.13 -29.61 71.35
C GLU A 433 -13.07 -28.08 71.43
N GLU A 434 -12.69 -27.53 72.59
CA GLU A 434 -12.46 -26.11 72.76
C GLU A 434 -11.27 -25.60 71.94
N GLU A 435 -10.13 -26.32 71.93
CA GLU A 435 -8.97 -25.97 71.10
C GLU A 435 -9.30 -26.03 69.61
N LEU A 436 -10.04 -27.06 69.17
CA LEU A 436 -10.45 -27.19 67.77
C LEU A 436 -11.32 -26.02 67.34
N ARG A 437 -12.33 -25.64 68.14
CA ARG A 437 -13.19 -24.47 67.83
C ARG A 437 -12.39 -23.17 67.74
N VAL A 438 -11.39 -22.99 68.61
CA VAL A 438 -10.51 -21.80 68.56
C VAL A 438 -9.65 -21.83 67.30
N LEU A 439 -9.05 -22.96 66.96
CA LEU A 439 -8.23 -23.11 65.76
C LEU A 439 -9.04 -22.91 64.48
N GLU A 440 -10.22 -23.54 64.36
CA GLU A 440 -11.13 -23.35 63.23
C GLU A 440 -11.54 -21.87 63.11
N GLY A 441 -11.95 -21.24 64.21
CA GLY A 441 -12.33 -19.82 64.22
C GLY A 441 -11.18 -18.90 63.77
N CYS A 442 -9.97 -19.14 64.24
CA CYS A 442 -8.79 -18.36 63.86
C CYS A 442 -8.36 -18.61 62.41
N LEU A 443 -8.17 -19.87 62.01
CA LEU A 443 -7.68 -20.24 60.68
C LEU A 443 -8.69 -19.88 59.59
N HIS A 444 -9.99 -20.11 59.81
CA HIS A 444 -11.03 -19.72 58.86
C HIS A 444 -11.06 -18.19 58.68
N ARG A 445 -10.97 -17.43 59.77
CA ARG A 445 -10.93 -15.97 59.72
C ARG A 445 -9.69 -15.46 58.99
N TRP A 446 -8.49 -15.93 59.35
CA TRP A 446 -7.26 -15.52 58.70
C TRP A 446 -7.23 -15.92 57.23
N ARG A 447 -7.75 -17.11 56.88
CA ARG A 447 -7.88 -17.54 55.48
C ARG A 447 -8.77 -16.56 54.72
N SER A 448 -9.93 -16.22 55.27
CA SER A 448 -10.86 -15.26 54.67
C SER A 448 -10.21 -13.87 54.50
N GLU A 449 -9.47 -13.40 55.52
CA GLU A 449 -8.71 -12.14 55.46
C GLU A 449 -7.64 -12.16 54.36
N VAL A 450 -6.85 -13.23 54.27
CA VAL A 450 -5.82 -13.42 53.24
C VAL A 450 -6.42 -13.48 51.83
N GLU A 451 -7.53 -14.21 51.65
CA GLU A 451 -8.24 -14.30 50.37
C GLU A 451 -8.82 -12.94 49.96
N ASN A 452 -9.34 -12.15 50.92
CA ASN A 452 -9.79 -10.79 50.68
C ASN A 452 -8.62 -9.87 50.27
N ASP A 453 -7.54 -9.85 51.05
CA ASP A 453 -6.34 -9.05 50.77
C ASP A 453 -5.75 -9.38 49.39
N THR A 454 -5.64 -10.67 49.06
CA THR A 454 -5.13 -11.15 47.77
C THR A 454 -6.00 -10.66 46.62
N ARG A 455 -7.33 -10.77 46.75
CA ARG A 455 -8.29 -10.26 45.74
C ARG A 455 -8.20 -8.74 45.60
N ASP A 456 -8.10 -8.00 46.70
CA ASP A 456 -8.02 -6.54 46.69
C ASP A 456 -6.72 -6.02 46.07
N LEU A 457 -5.60 -6.71 46.33
CA LEU A 457 -4.31 -6.45 45.70
C LEU A 457 -4.38 -6.73 44.20
N GLN A 458 -4.90 -7.89 43.78
CA GLN A 458 -5.07 -8.23 42.36
C GLN A 458 -5.99 -7.23 41.63
N ALA A 459 -7.10 -6.82 42.27
CA ALA A 459 -8.01 -5.82 41.73
C ALA A 459 -7.32 -4.46 41.59
N SER A 460 -6.51 -4.06 42.57
CA SER A 460 -5.74 -2.81 42.54
C SER A 460 -4.67 -2.82 41.45
N ILE A 461 -3.90 -3.91 41.33
CA ILE A 461 -2.93 -4.13 40.26
C ILE A 461 -3.61 -4.04 38.89
N SER A 462 -4.75 -4.70 38.72
CA SER A 462 -5.52 -4.69 37.47
C SER A 462 -6.03 -3.28 37.12
N ARG A 463 -6.49 -2.51 38.11
CA ARG A 463 -6.89 -1.10 37.92
C ARG A 463 -5.71 -0.23 37.48
N ILE A 464 -4.54 -0.40 38.06
CA ILE A 464 -3.33 0.36 37.70
C ILE A 464 -2.89 -0.01 36.28
N HIS A 465 -2.81 -1.30 35.93
CA HIS A 465 -2.51 -1.73 34.55
C HIS A 465 -3.47 -1.08 33.55
N ARG A 466 -4.79 -1.14 33.80
CA ARG A 466 -5.80 -0.52 32.94
C ARG A 466 -5.62 1.00 32.84
N THR A 467 -5.22 1.67 33.92
CA THR A 467 -4.96 3.12 33.92
C THR A 467 -3.76 3.47 33.05
N ILE A 468 -2.68 2.68 33.14
CA ILE A 468 -1.48 2.83 32.30
C ILE A 468 -1.82 2.60 30.82
N GLU A 469 -2.54 1.53 30.51
CA GLU A 469 -2.97 1.19 29.14
C GLU A 469 -3.82 2.31 28.51
N LEU A 470 -4.74 2.89 29.29
CA LEU A 470 -5.64 3.94 28.81
C LEU A 470 -5.04 5.36 28.89
N MET A 471 -3.83 5.52 29.43
CA MET A 471 -3.22 6.83 29.70
C MET A 471 -3.17 7.76 28.48
N TYR A 472 -3.05 7.19 27.28
CA TYR A 472 -2.98 7.93 26.01
C TYR A 472 -4.20 7.69 25.10
N SER A 473 -5.28 7.11 25.63
CA SER A 473 -6.52 6.85 24.88
C SER A 473 -7.47 8.06 24.84
N ASP A 474 -7.00 9.24 25.28
CA ASP A 474 -7.77 10.47 25.23
C ASP A 474 -7.95 10.95 23.78
N LYS A 475 -9.10 11.57 23.49
CA LYS A 475 -9.39 12.10 22.13
C LYS A 475 -8.30 13.03 21.60
N SER A 476 -7.66 13.82 22.47
CA SER A 476 -6.57 14.72 22.06
C SER A 476 -5.28 14.00 21.67
N MET A 477 -5.08 12.76 22.14
CA MET A 477 -3.91 11.92 21.86
C MET A 477 -4.18 10.87 20.77
N MET A 478 -5.30 11.00 20.05
CA MET A 478 -5.73 10.11 18.98
C MET A 478 -6.07 10.90 17.70
N GLN A 479 -5.20 11.84 17.33
CA GLN A 479 -5.37 12.76 16.21
C GLN A 479 -4.39 12.50 15.05
N ALA A 480 -3.37 11.65 15.20
CA ALA A 480 -2.42 11.26 14.16
C ALA A 480 -2.43 9.73 13.97
N PRO A 481 -3.51 9.15 13.40
CA PRO A 481 -3.61 7.71 13.13
C PRO A 481 -2.76 7.29 11.92
N TYR A 482 -2.01 6.22 12.09
CA TYR A 482 -1.20 5.57 11.08
C TYR A 482 -1.61 4.11 10.95
N ARG A 483 -2.00 3.69 9.74
CA ARG A 483 -2.43 2.33 9.43
C ARG A 483 -1.26 1.48 9.01
N LEU A 484 -1.15 0.27 9.55
CA LEU A 484 -0.15 -0.69 9.11
C LEU A 484 -0.48 -1.12 7.67
N HIS A 485 0.42 -0.81 6.74
CA HIS A 485 0.29 -1.12 5.32
C HIS A 485 1.02 -2.40 4.95
N ALA A 486 2.28 -2.52 5.39
CA ALA A 486 3.11 -3.68 5.09
C ALA A 486 4.03 -4.07 6.26
N VAL A 487 4.33 -5.37 6.34
CA VAL A 487 5.28 -5.97 7.29
C VAL A 487 6.23 -6.87 6.54
N LEU A 488 7.51 -6.58 6.59
CA LEU A 488 8.56 -7.41 6.01
C LEU A 488 9.07 -8.37 7.07
N VAL A 489 9.02 -9.67 6.77
CA VAL A 489 9.37 -10.75 7.68
C VAL A 489 10.60 -11.47 7.18
N HIS A 490 11.48 -11.82 8.09
CA HIS A 490 12.71 -12.57 7.85
C HIS A 490 12.73 -13.85 8.66
N GLU A 491 13.04 -14.97 8.01
CA GLU A 491 13.34 -16.26 8.63
C GLU A 491 14.75 -16.70 8.28
N GLY A 492 15.56 -17.00 9.29
CA GLY A 492 16.96 -17.41 9.11
C GLY A 492 17.94 -16.58 9.92
N GLN A 493 19.22 -16.75 9.60
CA GLN A 493 20.36 -16.11 10.24
C GLN A 493 20.66 -14.75 9.56
N ALA A 494 21.51 -13.92 10.19
CA ALA A 494 21.83 -12.58 9.68
C ALA A 494 22.28 -12.58 8.20
N ASN A 495 23.16 -13.52 7.83
CA ASN A 495 23.77 -13.53 6.50
C ASN A 495 22.97 -14.35 5.46
N ALA A 496 22.04 -15.19 5.93
CA ALA A 496 21.29 -16.09 5.07
C ALA A 496 19.91 -16.37 5.67
N GLY A 497 18.90 -16.02 4.90
CA GLY A 497 17.53 -16.30 5.24
C GLY A 497 16.58 -15.99 4.11
N HIS A 498 15.30 -16.19 4.39
CA HIS A 498 14.22 -16.00 3.46
C HIS A 498 13.35 -14.83 3.89
N TYR A 499 13.01 -13.97 2.93
CA TYR A 499 12.23 -12.76 3.14
C TYR A 499 10.90 -12.84 2.41
N TRP A 500 9.85 -12.39 3.06
CA TRP A 500 8.54 -12.19 2.44
C TRP A 500 7.84 -10.97 3.06
N ALA A 501 6.75 -10.54 2.43
CA ALA A 501 5.97 -9.41 2.92
C ALA A 501 4.51 -9.80 3.16
N TYR A 502 3.93 -9.26 4.24
CA TYR A 502 2.49 -9.15 4.39
C TYR A 502 2.08 -7.72 4.01
N ILE A 503 1.08 -7.58 3.14
CA ILE A 503 0.61 -6.27 2.66
C ILE A 503 -0.90 -6.25 2.75
N PHE A 504 -1.48 -5.17 3.26
CA PHE A 504 -2.92 -5.00 3.35
C PHE A 504 -3.48 -4.60 1.98
N ASP A 505 -4.43 -5.37 1.46
CA ASP A 505 -5.19 -5.02 0.26
C ASP A 505 -6.45 -4.23 0.69
N PRO A 506 -6.54 -2.91 0.39
CA PRO A 506 -7.68 -2.09 0.75
C PRO A 506 -8.94 -2.41 -0.09
N HIS A 507 -8.79 -2.97 -1.29
CA HIS A 507 -9.93 -3.34 -2.14
C HIS A 507 -10.60 -4.62 -1.64
N GLN A 508 -9.81 -5.57 -1.16
CA GLN A 508 -10.32 -6.82 -0.58
C GLN A 508 -10.52 -6.74 0.94
N GLN A 509 -10.09 -5.64 1.58
CA GLN A 509 -10.05 -5.44 3.03
C GLN A 509 -9.41 -6.64 3.74
N ARG A 510 -8.25 -7.09 3.24
CA ARG A 510 -7.61 -8.33 3.68
C ARG A 510 -6.09 -8.27 3.57
N TRP A 511 -5.41 -8.93 4.50
CA TRP A 511 -3.97 -9.18 4.40
C TRP A 511 -3.63 -10.16 3.29
N MET A 512 -2.59 -9.85 2.54
CA MET A 512 -2.06 -10.68 1.46
C MET A 512 -0.61 -11.02 1.78
N LYS A 513 -0.22 -12.28 1.61
CA LYS A 513 1.16 -12.76 1.79
C LYS A 513 1.84 -12.84 0.44
N TYR A 514 2.87 -12.03 0.26
CA TYR A 514 3.72 -11.96 -0.92
C TYR A 514 5.02 -12.69 -0.65
N ASN A 515 5.09 -13.95 -1.11
CA ASN A 515 6.25 -14.81 -0.96
C ASN A 515 6.77 -15.22 -2.34
N ASP A 516 7.66 -14.40 -2.90
CA ASP A 516 8.19 -14.52 -4.27
C ASP A 516 7.06 -14.71 -5.31
N ILE A 517 7.03 -15.85 -6.00
CA ILE A 517 6.04 -16.13 -7.07
C ILE A 517 4.63 -16.41 -6.52
N SER A 518 4.52 -16.63 -5.21
CA SER A 518 3.31 -17.05 -4.53
C SER A 518 2.70 -15.88 -3.78
N VAL A 519 1.66 -15.29 -4.37
CA VAL A 519 0.80 -14.32 -3.69
C VAL A 519 -0.46 -15.03 -3.20
N THR A 520 -0.68 -15.01 -1.90
CA THR A 520 -1.77 -15.75 -1.25
C THR A 520 -2.58 -14.85 -0.33
N LYS A 521 -3.85 -15.18 -0.15
CA LYS A 521 -4.72 -14.51 0.83
C LYS A 521 -4.29 -14.94 2.23
N SER A 522 -4.21 -14.00 3.16
CA SER A 522 -3.81 -14.23 4.54
C SER A 522 -4.75 -13.49 5.52
N SER A 523 -4.39 -13.52 6.80
CA SER A 523 -5.16 -13.00 7.93
C SER A 523 -4.23 -12.28 8.92
N TRP A 524 -4.82 -11.49 9.82
CA TRP A 524 -4.06 -10.82 10.88
C TRP A 524 -3.39 -11.84 11.80
N GLU A 525 -4.07 -12.95 12.10
CA GLU A 525 -3.60 -14.00 12.99
C GLU A 525 -2.37 -14.71 12.42
N GLU A 526 -2.36 -14.97 11.11
CA GLU A 526 -1.19 -15.52 10.42
C GLU A 526 -0.02 -14.52 10.38
N LEU A 527 -0.29 -13.25 10.09
CA LEU A 527 0.72 -12.19 10.13
C LEU A 527 1.37 -12.12 11.51
N VAL A 528 0.57 -12.05 12.59
CA VAL A 528 1.04 -11.97 13.98
C VAL A 528 1.94 -13.16 14.32
N ARG A 529 1.51 -14.39 13.97
CA ARG A 529 2.27 -15.61 14.22
C ARG A 529 3.66 -15.61 13.59
N ASP A 530 3.78 -15.10 12.36
CA ASP A 530 5.05 -15.06 11.63
C ASP A 530 5.91 -13.82 12.00
N SER A 531 5.28 -12.74 12.48
CA SER A 531 5.93 -11.42 12.57
C SER A 531 6.34 -11.01 13.98
N PHE A 532 5.60 -11.38 15.03
CA PHE A 532 5.90 -10.89 16.39
C PHE A 532 7.21 -11.49 16.95
N GLY A 533 7.59 -12.69 16.51
CA GLY A 533 8.66 -13.48 17.12
C GLY A 533 8.13 -14.40 18.23
N GLY A 534 8.99 -15.30 18.72
CA GLY A 534 8.70 -16.22 19.83
C GLY A 534 8.00 -17.52 19.46
N TYR A 535 7.35 -17.62 18.29
CA TYR A 535 6.64 -18.84 17.84
C TYR A 535 7.43 -19.68 16.83
N ARG A 536 8.27 -19.04 16.00
CA ARG A 536 9.06 -19.65 14.91
C ARG A 536 10.37 -18.89 14.74
N ASN A 537 11.21 -19.34 13.81
CA ASN A 537 12.48 -18.67 13.46
C ASN A 537 12.26 -17.37 12.64
N ALA A 538 11.01 -17.07 12.31
CA ALA A 538 10.55 -15.86 11.61
C ALA A 538 10.28 -14.70 12.57
N SER A 539 10.59 -13.48 12.12
CA SER A 539 10.26 -12.25 12.84
C SER A 539 10.19 -11.07 11.87
N ALA A 540 9.38 -10.07 12.19
CA ALA A 540 9.36 -8.80 11.46
C ALA A 540 10.69 -8.06 11.62
N TYR A 541 11.14 -7.50 10.50
CA TYR A 541 12.34 -6.68 10.38
C TYR A 541 12.00 -5.24 9.98
N CYS A 542 10.93 -5.02 9.21
CA CYS A 542 10.48 -3.67 8.86
C CYS A 542 8.96 -3.58 8.93
N LEU A 543 8.47 -2.47 9.51
CA LEU A 543 7.06 -2.11 9.55
C LEU A 543 6.84 -0.86 8.72
N MET A 544 5.88 -0.89 7.80
CA MET A 544 5.49 0.27 7.00
C MET A 544 4.08 0.68 7.38
N TYR A 545 3.94 1.89 7.92
CA TYR A 545 2.68 2.52 8.22
C TYR A 545 2.38 3.65 7.24
N ILE A 546 1.10 3.93 7.02
CA ILE A 546 0.61 5.04 6.19
C ILE A 546 -0.31 5.94 7.00
N ASP A 547 -0.26 7.23 6.74
CA ASP A 547 -1.16 8.21 7.36
C ASP A 547 -2.62 7.93 6.95
N ASP A 548 -3.45 7.54 7.92
CA ASP A 548 -4.85 7.15 7.67
C ASP A 548 -5.71 8.34 7.22
N LYS A 549 -5.24 9.58 7.44
CA LYS A 549 -5.89 10.80 6.95
C LYS A 549 -5.59 11.10 5.47
N LYS A 550 -4.70 10.32 4.83
CA LYS A 550 -4.25 10.51 3.44
C LYS A 550 -4.69 9.33 2.55
N PRO A 551 -5.98 9.23 2.18
CA PRO A 551 -6.50 8.07 1.43
C PRO A 551 -5.87 7.87 0.05
N PHE A 552 -5.32 8.92 -0.56
CA PHE A 552 -4.66 8.85 -1.87
C PHE A 552 -3.48 7.86 -1.94
N LEU A 553 -2.91 7.50 -0.78
CA LEU A 553 -1.80 6.54 -0.67
C LEU A 553 -2.21 5.11 -1.07
N ILE A 554 -3.47 4.73 -0.84
CA ILE A 554 -3.96 3.34 -0.99
C ILE A 554 -5.24 3.20 -1.80
N GLU A 555 -6.02 4.26 -1.99
CA GLU A 555 -7.24 4.19 -2.79
C GLU A 555 -6.92 4.30 -4.29
N GLY A 556 -7.22 3.21 -5.01
CA GLY A 556 -7.14 3.12 -6.47
C GLY A 556 -8.33 3.74 -7.19
N ASN A 557 -9.34 4.20 -6.45
CA ASN A 557 -10.46 4.93 -7.04
C ASN A 557 -10.14 6.42 -7.11
N LEU A 558 -10.31 6.96 -8.31
CA LEU A 558 -10.89 8.26 -8.58
C LEU A 558 -11.41 8.98 -7.30
N ILE A 559 -10.95 10.23 -7.09
CA ILE A 559 -11.40 11.32 -6.19
C ILE A 559 -10.59 11.51 -4.88
N CYS A 560 -9.74 12.56 -4.78
CA CYS A 560 -10.02 13.74 -3.91
C CYS A 560 -8.84 14.61 -3.35
N ILE A 561 -7.58 14.60 -3.85
CA ILE A 561 -6.63 15.72 -3.51
C ILE A 561 -5.85 16.34 -4.69
N TYR A 562 -6.12 15.89 -5.92
CA TYR A 562 -5.93 16.67 -7.16
C TYR A 562 -7.18 16.55 -8.05
N TRP A 563 -8.36 16.56 -7.42
CA TRP A 563 -9.61 16.23 -8.09
C TRP A 563 -10.35 17.36 -8.85
N PRO A 564 -10.03 18.66 -8.80
CA PRO A 564 -10.92 19.64 -9.44
C PRO A 564 -10.60 19.97 -10.91
N MET A 565 -10.00 19.08 -11.72
CA MET A 565 -9.99 19.34 -13.18
C MET A 565 -10.25 18.13 -14.07
N ARG A 566 -9.45 17.06 -14.02
CA ARG A 566 -9.47 16.11 -15.15
C ARG A 566 -10.52 15.01 -15.11
N VAL A 567 -11.06 14.67 -13.94
CA VAL A 567 -12.10 13.64 -13.89
C VAL A 567 -13.50 14.23 -13.89
N LEU A 568 -13.66 15.53 -13.60
CA LEU A 568 -14.86 16.22 -14.07
C LEU A 568 -14.90 16.19 -15.61
N GLU A 569 -13.78 16.38 -16.31
CA GLU A 569 -13.77 16.33 -17.79
C GLU A 569 -14.02 14.91 -18.36
N ALA A 570 -13.48 13.85 -17.75
CA ALA A 570 -13.72 12.47 -18.21
C ALA A 570 -15.10 11.89 -17.79
N MET A 571 -15.58 12.20 -16.57
CA MET A 571 -16.94 11.82 -16.10
C MET A 571 -18.05 12.74 -16.64
N MET A 572 -17.70 13.76 -17.41
CA MET A 572 -18.64 14.63 -18.12
C MET A 572 -18.66 14.44 -19.64
N THR A 573 -18.30 13.25 -20.14
CA THR A 573 -18.77 12.88 -21.47
C THR A 573 -20.21 12.37 -21.38
N PRO A 574 -21.16 12.83 -22.23
CA PRO A 574 -22.54 12.34 -22.25
C PRO A 574 -22.66 10.81 -22.40
N ASN A 575 -21.60 10.15 -22.90
CA ASN A 575 -21.50 8.71 -23.12
C ASN A 575 -21.37 7.95 -21.79
N MET A 576 -20.40 8.29 -20.94
CA MET A 576 -20.19 7.57 -19.67
C MET A 576 -21.30 7.83 -18.65
N GLN A 577 -21.85 9.05 -18.62
CA GLN A 577 -23.00 9.38 -17.75
C GLN A 577 -24.23 8.53 -18.09
N GLY A 578 -24.42 8.26 -19.38
CA GLY A 578 -25.39 7.32 -19.88
C GLY A 578 -25.22 5.91 -19.36
N ILE A 579 -24.05 5.34 -19.64
CA ILE A 579 -23.71 3.96 -19.32
C ILE A 579 -23.86 3.71 -17.82
N ILE A 580 -23.36 4.63 -16.99
CA ILE A 580 -23.46 4.56 -15.53
C ILE A 580 -24.94 4.62 -15.09
N MET A 581 -25.74 5.52 -15.67
CA MET A 581 -27.17 5.60 -15.39
C MET A 581 -27.92 4.33 -15.84
N ALA A 582 -27.54 3.76 -16.97
CA ALA A 582 -28.13 2.54 -17.52
C ALA A 582 -27.80 1.31 -16.66
N ILE A 583 -26.55 1.20 -16.19
CA ILE A 583 -26.10 0.17 -15.24
C ILE A 583 -26.83 0.34 -13.90
N GLY A 584 -26.90 1.55 -13.35
CA GLY A 584 -27.62 1.84 -12.12
C GLY A 584 -29.11 1.48 -12.19
N LYS A 585 -29.78 1.81 -13.31
CA LYS A 585 -31.19 1.43 -13.56
C LYS A 585 -31.38 -0.06 -13.78
N SER A 586 -30.34 -0.79 -14.15
CA SER A 586 -30.37 -2.25 -14.32
C SER A 586 -30.15 -3.04 -13.02
N ARG A 587 -29.76 -2.38 -11.92
CA ARG A 587 -29.44 -3.02 -10.63
C ARG A 587 -30.56 -3.90 -10.08
N SER A 588 -31.79 -3.40 -10.12
CA SER A 588 -32.95 -4.18 -9.66
C SER A 588 -33.23 -5.43 -10.51
N VAL A 589 -32.79 -5.45 -11.77
CA VAL A 589 -32.87 -6.61 -12.67
C VAL A 589 -31.70 -7.56 -12.42
N TYR A 590 -30.53 -7.04 -12.10
CA TYR A 590 -29.37 -7.82 -11.65
C TYR A 590 -29.71 -8.66 -10.43
N ASP A 591 -30.27 -8.03 -9.40
CA ASP A 591 -30.58 -8.70 -8.13
C ASP A 591 -31.71 -9.76 -8.28
N LYS A 592 -32.54 -9.69 -9.33
CA LYS A 592 -33.68 -10.61 -9.55
C LYS A 592 -33.46 -11.68 -10.63
N CYS A 593 -32.71 -11.36 -11.68
CA CYS A 593 -32.65 -12.16 -12.91
C CYS A 593 -31.21 -12.46 -13.35
N GLY A 594 -30.21 -12.05 -12.57
CA GLY A 594 -28.81 -12.34 -12.82
C GLY A 594 -28.12 -11.38 -13.80
N PRO A 595 -26.81 -11.59 -14.01
CA PRO A 595 -25.94 -10.64 -14.70
C PRO A 595 -26.26 -10.45 -16.18
N GLU A 596 -26.67 -11.51 -16.88
CA GLU A 596 -26.97 -11.47 -18.31
C GLU A 596 -28.25 -10.64 -18.58
N ALA A 597 -29.31 -10.86 -17.79
CA ALA A 597 -30.54 -10.07 -17.88
C ALA A 597 -30.31 -8.58 -17.53
N ALA A 598 -29.43 -8.30 -16.55
CA ALA A 598 -29.04 -6.94 -16.22
C ALA A 598 -28.25 -6.26 -17.34
N PHE A 599 -27.33 -6.98 -17.99
CA PHE A 599 -26.56 -6.46 -19.10
C PHE A 599 -27.44 -6.09 -20.30
N PHE A 600 -28.35 -6.98 -20.72
CA PHE A 600 -29.32 -6.67 -21.77
C PHE A 600 -30.23 -5.49 -21.41
N LYS A 601 -30.61 -5.36 -20.13
CA LYS A 601 -31.39 -4.22 -19.64
C LYS A 601 -30.58 -2.93 -19.72
N ALA A 602 -29.31 -2.92 -19.31
CA ALA A 602 -28.44 -1.78 -19.37
C ALA A 602 -28.21 -1.32 -20.83
N MET A 603 -27.92 -2.25 -21.74
CA MET A 603 -27.79 -1.93 -23.17
C MET A 603 -29.07 -1.32 -23.74
N LYS A 604 -30.25 -1.88 -23.42
CA LYS A 604 -31.52 -1.34 -23.90
C LYS A 604 -31.81 0.05 -23.35
N VAL A 605 -31.48 0.31 -22.09
CA VAL A 605 -31.63 1.64 -21.47
C VAL A 605 -30.67 2.65 -22.09
N GLU A 606 -29.43 2.25 -22.35
CA GLU A 606 -28.41 3.09 -22.99
C GLU A 606 -28.81 3.43 -24.43
N TYR A 607 -29.16 2.42 -25.23
CA TYR A 607 -29.66 2.61 -26.59
C TYR A 607 -30.88 3.54 -26.64
N THR A 608 -31.83 3.36 -25.71
CA THR A 608 -33.04 4.19 -25.68
C THR A 608 -32.73 5.64 -25.31
N ARG A 609 -31.77 5.88 -24.39
CA ARG A 609 -31.31 7.24 -24.09
C ARG A 609 -30.64 7.85 -25.31
N LEU A 610 -29.71 7.14 -25.95
CA LEU A 610 -28.98 7.64 -27.13
C LEU A 610 -29.90 7.89 -28.32
N LEU A 611 -30.95 7.08 -28.50
CA LEU A 611 -31.97 7.29 -29.51
C LEU A 611 -32.81 8.55 -29.23
N ARG A 612 -33.20 8.78 -27.97
CA ARG A 612 -33.90 10.02 -27.58
C ARG A 612 -33.01 11.24 -27.71
N PHE A 613 -31.76 11.12 -27.28
CA PHE A 613 -30.74 12.16 -27.43
C PHE A 613 -30.51 12.49 -28.92
N ALA A 614 -30.58 11.49 -29.79
CA ALA A 614 -30.51 11.68 -31.24
C ALA A 614 -31.78 12.31 -31.85
N GLN A 615 -32.90 12.37 -31.12
CA GLN A 615 -34.18 12.90 -31.57
C GLN A 615 -34.50 14.29 -30.98
N GLU A 616 -33.65 14.82 -30.09
CA GLU A 616 -33.80 16.17 -29.54
C GLU A 616 -33.56 17.23 -30.65
N ASP A 617 -34.32 18.32 -30.69
CA ASP A 617 -34.07 19.42 -31.64
C ASP A 617 -33.09 20.41 -31.00
N THR A 618 -31.82 20.33 -31.38
CA THR A 618 -30.74 21.19 -30.86
C THR A 618 -30.15 22.01 -32.01
N PRO A 619 -29.95 23.33 -31.85
CA PRO A 619 -29.34 24.16 -32.90
C PRO A 619 -27.95 23.64 -33.29
N PRO A 620 -27.56 23.66 -34.59
CA PRO A 620 -26.32 23.07 -35.08
C PRO A 620 -25.06 23.58 -34.36
N GLU A 621 -25.05 24.86 -33.99
CA GLU A 621 -23.89 25.50 -33.34
C GLU A 621 -23.62 24.99 -31.90
N ARG A 622 -24.56 24.26 -31.30
CA ARG A 622 -24.45 23.70 -29.93
C ARG A 622 -24.67 22.19 -29.89
N ASP A 623 -24.57 21.53 -31.04
CA ASP A 623 -24.85 20.10 -31.13
C ASP A 623 -23.64 19.24 -30.72
N TYR A 624 -23.46 19.08 -29.41
CA TYR A 624 -22.45 18.18 -28.82
C TYR A 624 -22.66 16.69 -29.17
N ARG A 625 -23.74 16.34 -29.87
CA ARG A 625 -24.16 14.96 -30.14
C ARG A 625 -23.45 14.36 -31.35
N LEU A 626 -22.87 15.19 -32.22
CA LEU A 626 -22.00 14.77 -33.33
C LEU A 626 -20.69 14.13 -32.86
N LEU A 627 -20.30 14.36 -31.61
CA LEU A 627 -19.13 13.73 -30.96
C LEU A 627 -19.40 12.29 -30.50
N HIS A 628 -20.67 11.86 -30.48
CA HIS A 628 -21.06 10.52 -30.05
C HIS A 628 -21.25 9.60 -31.25
N ILE A 629 -20.32 8.66 -31.47
CA ILE A 629 -20.32 7.75 -32.63
C ILE A 629 -21.64 7.00 -32.88
N ILE A 630 -22.33 6.54 -31.84
CA ILE A 630 -23.66 5.91 -31.98
C ILE A 630 -24.74 6.90 -32.42
N VAL A 631 -24.72 8.13 -31.91
CA VAL A 631 -25.66 9.18 -32.33
C VAL A 631 -25.41 9.57 -33.79
N TYR A 632 -24.13 9.70 -34.17
CA TYR A 632 -23.72 9.88 -35.56
C TYR A 632 -24.25 8.75 -36.45
N PHE A 633 -24.10 7.49 -36.03
CA PHE A 633 -24.65 6.34 -36.77
C PHE A 633 -26.17 6.31 -36.82
N ILE A 634 -26.87 6.76 -35.77
CA ILE A 634 -28.34 6.87 -35.75
C ILE A 634 -28.81 7.94 -36.75
N HIS A 635 -28.21 9.13 -36.75
CA HIS A 635 -28.56 10.21 -37.69
C HIS A 635 -28.24 9.84 -39.14
N ASN A 636 -27.14 9.11 -39.36
CA ASN A 636 -26.71 8.67 -40.69
C ASN A 636 -27.33 7.34 -41.14
N GLN A 637 -28.41 6.88 -40.47
CA GLN A 637 -29.15 5.66 -40.81
C GLN A 637 -28.26 4.42 -41.00
N ALA A 638 -27.24 4.28 -40.16
CA ALA A 638 -26.35 3.12 -40.22
C ALA A 638 -27.14 1.81 -39.99
N PRO A 639 -26.77 0.70 -40.66
CA PRO A 639 -27.41 -0.60 -40.45
C PRO A 639 -27.51 -0.97 -38.96
N LYS A 640 -28.67 -1.48 -38.53
CA LYS A 640 -28.95 -1.83 -37.13
C LYS A 640 -27.85 -2.69 -36.48
N LYS A 641 -27.28 -3.64 -37.23
CA LYS A 641 -26.17 -4.50 -36.78
C LYS A 641 -24.90 -3.71 -36.44
N ILE A 642 -24.61 -2.62 -37.16
CA ILE A 642 -23.46 -1.75 -36.88
C ILE A 642 -23.72 -0.98 -35.59
N VAL A 643 -24.92 -0.39 -35.44
CA VAL A 643 -25.32 0.34 -34.24
C VAL A 643 -25.28 -0.56 -32.99
N GLU A 644 -25.83 -1.77 -33.07
CA GLU A 644 -25.82 -2.76 -31.98
C GLU A 644 -24.39 -3.20 -31.63
N ARG A 645 -23.55 -3.47 -32.63
CA ARG A 645 -22.15 -3.86 -32.42
C ARG A 645 -21.32 -2.72 -31.82
N THR A 646 -21.53 -1.49 -32.27
CA THR A 646 -20.87 -0.30 -31.72
C THR A 646 -21.32 -0.03 -30.28
N LEU A 647 -22.60 -0.22 -29.97
CA LEU A 647 -23.12 -0.15 -28.60
C LEU A 647 -22.49 -1.23 -27.72
N LEU A 648 -22.44 -2.47 -28.19
CA LEU A 648 -21.75 -3.57 -27.49
C LEU A 648 -20.28 -3.25 -27.23
N MET A 649 -19.58 -2.64 -28.19
CA MET A 649 -18.18 -2.21 -28.05
C MET A 649 -18.01 -1.00 -27.12
N GLN A 650 -19.03 -0.15 -26.95
CA GLN A 650 -18.99 0.88 -25.89
C GLN A 650 -19.04 0.28 -24.48
N PHE A 651 -19.65 -0.90 -24.32
CA PHE A 651 -19.56 -1.69 -23.08
C PHE A 651 -18.30 -2.57 -23.01
N ALA A 652 -17.55 -2.70 -24.11
CA ALA A 652 -16.37 -3.57 -24.24
C ALA A 652 -15.23 -2.80 -24.91
N ASP A 653 -14.56 -1.96 -24.10
CA ASP A 653 -13.45 -1.04 -24.39
C ASP A 653 -12.49 -1.48 -25.52
N ARG A 654 -12.87 -1.19 -26.77
CA ARG A 654 -12.00 -1.32 -27.97
C ARG A 654 -12.33 -0.29 -29.03
N ASN A 655 -11.25 0.30 -29.57
CA ASN A 655 -11.23 1.31 -30.64
C ASN A 655 -12.17 1.02 -31.81
N LEU A 656 -12.85 2.08 -32.26
CA LEU A 656 -13.75 2.09 -33.40
C LEU A 656 -12.97 2.44 -34.66
N GLY A 657 -12.71 1.44 -35.48
CA GLY A 657 -12.05 1.64 -36.78
C GLY A 657 -12.49 0.57 -37.74
N PHE A 658 -13.67 0.72 -38.35
CA PHE A 658 -14.15 -0.18 -39.40
C PHE A 658 -15.12 0.47 -40.42
N ASP A 659 -15.32 1.80 -40.42
CA ASP A 659 -16.16 2.48 -41.43
C ASP A 659 -15.36 3.59 -42.12
N GLU A 660 -15.20 3.48 -43.44
CA GLU A 660 -14.49 4.42 -44.32
C GLU A 660 -15.03 5.86 -44.21
N ARG A 661 -16.31 6.02 -43.84
CA ARG A 661 -16.93 7.34 -43.63
C ARG A 661 -16.42 8.03 -42.37
N TYR A 662 -16.10 7.26 -41.33
CA TYR A 662 -15.53 7.79 -40.09
C TYR A 662 -14.03 8.11 -40.24
N GLU A 663 -13.32 7.38 -41.09
CA GLU A 663 -11.92 7.65 -41.40
C GLU A 663 -11.73 9.03 -42.03
N LYS A 664 -12.53 9.38 -43.05
CA LYS A 664 -12.50 10.73 -43.66
C LYS A 664 -12.84 11.86 -42.69
N PHE A 665 -13.83 11.66 -41.83
CA PHE A 665 -14.17 12.62 -40.77
C PHE A 665 -13.00 12.81 -39.80
N ARG A 666 -12.39 11.70 -39.35
CA ARG A 666 -11.25 11.72 -38.43
C ARG A 666 -10.04 12.42 -39.04
N ASP A 667 -9.72 12.15 -40.30
CA ASP A 667 -8.60 12.79 -40.98
C ASP A 667 -8.84 14.31 -41.10
N THR A 668 -10.08 14.71 -41.43
CA THR A 668 -10.50 16.13 -41.43
C THR A 668 -10.34 16.77 -40.05
N THR A 669 -10.71 16.06 -38.97
CA THR A 669 -10.50 16.51 -37.59
C THR A 669 -9.01 16.69 -37.28
N VAL A 670 -8.15 15.76 -37.71
CA VAL A 670 -6.71 15.82 -37.43
C VAL A 670 -6.07 16.99 -38.18
N PHE A 671 -6.42 17.22 -39.45
CA PHE A 671 -5.97 18.39 -40.20
C PHE A 671 -6.38 19.69 -39.50
N LEU A 672 -7.64 19.80 -39.09
CA LEU A 672 -8.14 20.99 -38.40
C LEU A 672 -7.36 21.25 -37.09
N LEU A 673 -7.15 20.21 -36.28
CA LEU A 673 -6.46 20.33 -35.00
C LEU A 673 -5.00 20.77 -35.15
N ILE A 674 -4.24 20.11 -36.03
CA ILE A 674 -2.85 20.48 -36.27
C ILE A 674 -2.76 21.90 -36.81
N GLY A 675 -3.65 22.27 -37.74
CA GLY A 675 -3.72 23.62 -38.30
C GLY A 675 -3.92 24.68 -37.22
N LEU A 676 -4.90 24.49 -36.33
CA LEU A 676 -5.19 25.43 -35.24
C LEU A 676 -4.08 25.47 -34.18
N GLU A 677 -3.45 24.34 -33.86
CA GLU A 677 -2.32 24.32 -32.92
C GLU A 677 -1.10 25.09 -33.45
N LEU A 678 -0.79 24.95 -34.74
CA LEU A 678 0.29 25.70 -35.40
C LEU A 678 -0.06 27.18 -35.51
N PHE A 679 -1.32 27.51 -35.76
CA PHE A 679 -1.82 28.88 -35.76
C PHE A 679 -1.58 29.56 -34.41
N LEU A 680 -1.96 28.89 -33.31
CA LEU A 680 -1.74 29.37 -31.93
C LEU A 680 -0.26 29.54 -31.59
N LYS A 681 0.62 28.71 -32.19
CA LYS A 681 2.08 28.83 -32.05
C LYS A 681 2.70 29.92 -32.93
N LYS A 682 1.89 30.67 -33.68
CA LYS A 682 2.32 31.68 -34.67
C LYS A 682 3.15 31.09 -35.83
N SER A 683 3.06 29.78 -36.07
CA SER A 683 3.66 29.13 -37.25
C SER A 683 2.66 29.15 -38.40
N TYR A 684 2.39 30.36 -38.93
CA TYR A 684 1.29 30.57 -39.89
C TYR A 684 1.54 29.89 -41.24
N VAL A 685 2.78 29.86 -41.72
CA VAL A 685 3.14 29.21 -43.00
C VAL A 685 2.83 27.71 -42.95
N GLU A 686 3.20 27.02 -41.87
CA GLU A 686 2.91 25.60 -41.70
C GLU A 686 1.43 25.35 -41.42
N SER A 687 0.81 26.20 -40.58
CA SER A 687 -0.61 26.13 -40.23
C SER A 687 -1.53 26.18 -41.46
N LEU A 688 -1.22 27.07 -42.41
CA LEU A 688 -2.04 27.34 -43.59
C LEU A 688 -2.36 26.07 -44.39
N MET A 689 -1.37 25.22 -44.63
CA MET A 689 -1.55 23.99 -45.41
C MET A 689 -2.53 23.02 -44.74
N TYR A 690 -2.44 22.84 -43.42
CA TYR A 690 -3.37 21.97 -42.69
C TYR A 690 -4.80 22.52 -42.70
N LEU A 691 -4.97 23.83 -42.59
CA LEU A 691 -6.31 24.47 -42.60
C LEU A 691 -6.98 24.42 -43.98
N ILE A 692 -6.20 24.50 -45.08
CA ILE A 692 -6.73 24.34 -46.44
C ILE A 692 -7.23 22.92 -46.67
N TYR A 693 -6.44 21.91 -46.31
CA TYR A 693 -6.85 20.51 -46.44
C TYR A 693 -8.02 20.17 -45.52
N ALA A 694 -8.06 20.72 -44.30
CA ALA A 694 -9.21 20.60 -43.42
C ALA A 694 -10.48 21.16 -44.09
N TYR A 695 -10.41 22.35 -44.70
CA TYR A 695 -11.55 22.98 -45.37
C TYR A 695 -12.05 22.15 -46.57
N GLN A 696 -11.13 21.72 -47.45
CA GLN A 696 -11.47 20.93 -48.63
C GLN A 696 -12.11 19.59 -48.28
N TYR A 697 -11.54 18.85 -47.32
CA TYR A 697 -12.10 17.57 -46.91
C TYR A 697 -13.42 17.75 -46.16
N ASN A 698 -13.58 18.85 -45.42
CA ASN A 698 -14.84 19.19 -44.78
C ASN A 698 -15.95 19.49 -45.79
N LYS A 699 -15.65 20.22 -46.87
CA LYS A 699 -16.56 20.44 -48.02
C LYS A 699 -17.06 19.12 -48.61
N GLU A 700 -16.15 18.16 -48.84
CA GLU A 700 -16.53 16.83 -49.35
C GLU A 700 -17.47 16.06 -48.40
N LEU A 701 -17.28 16.22 -47.09
CA LEU A 701 -18.14 15.62 -46.07
C LEU A 701 -19.52 16.28 -46.06
N LEU A 702 -19.57 17.62 -46.02
CA LEU A 702 -20.81 18.40 -45.98
C LEU A 702 -21.64 18.25 -47.26
N ALA A 703 -21.02 18.09 -48.43
CA ALA A 703 -21.71 17.79 -49.68
C ALA A 703 -22.52 16.47 -49.63
N LYS A 704 -22.15 15.55 -48.75
CA LYS A 704 -22.86 14.28 -48.53
C LYS A 704 -23.92 14.36 -47.43
N GLY A 705 -24.02 15.49 -46.74
CA GLY A 705 -25.01 15.77 -45.71
C GLY A 705 -24.51 16.74 -44.64
N PRO A 706 -25.38 17.61 -44.08
CA PRO A 706 -24.99 18.71 -43.20
C PRO A 706 -24.36 18.27 -41.87
N TYR A 707 -24.63 17.04 -41.42
CA TYR A 707 -24.13 16.50 -40.14
C TYR A 707 -22.91 15.58 -40.31
N ARG A 708 -22.25 15.61 -41.48
CA ARG A 708 -21.13 14.72 -41.79
C ARG A 708 -19.75 15.37 -41.60
N GLY A 709 -19.70 16.70 -41.49
CA GLY A 709 -18.48 17.48 -41.31
C GLY A 709 -18.49 18.32 -40.04
N HIS A 710 -17.43 19.10 -39.86
CA HIS A 710 -17.27 20.14 -38.86
C HIS A 710 -17.92 21.46 -39.30
N ASP A 711 -18.03 22.41 -38.38
CA ASP A 711 -18.49 23.77 -38.65
C ASP A 711 -17.62 24.43 -39.74
N GLU A 712 -18.25 24.77 -40.86
CA GLU A 712 -17.59 25.35 -42.02
C GLU A 712 -17.11 26.79 -41.76
N GLU A 713 -17.88 27.59 -41.01
CA GLU A 713 -17.54 29.01 -40.74
C GLU A 713 -16.29 29.12 -39.86
N LEU A 714 -16.14 28.20 -38.90
CA LEU A 714 -14.97 28.13 -38.04
C LEU A 714 -13.68 27.88 -38.83
N ILE A 715 -13.70 26.88 -39.72
CA ILE A 715 -12.53 26.52 -40.52
C ILE A 715 -12.24 27.64 -41.53
N ALA A 716 -13.27 28.22 -42.16
CA ALA A 716 -13.14 29.34 -43.07
C ALA A 716 -12.50 30.56 -42.38
N HIS A 717 -12.92 30.90 -41.17
CA HIS A 717 -12.36 32.02 -40.41
C HIS A 717 -10.87 31.85 -40.12
N TYR A 718 -10.44 30.72 -39.53
CA TYR A 718 -9.01 30.54 -39.23
C TYR A 718 -8.16 30.37 -40.48
N ARG A 719 -8.71 29.81 -41.56
CA ARG A 719 -8.06 29.77 -42.87
C ARG A 719 -7.78 31.19 -43.39
N ARG A 720 -8.78 32.09 -43.37
CA ARG A 720 -8.63 33.51 -43.74
C ARG A 720 -7.59 34.22 -42.90
N GLU A 721 -7.74 34.16 -41.57
CA GLU A 721 -6.84 34.83 -40.64
C GLU A 721 -5.40 34.36 -40.83
N CYS A 722 -5.19 33.06 -41.09
CA CYS A 722 -3.88 32.51 -41.38
C CYS A 722 -3.30 33.10 -42.67
N LEU A 723 -4.09 33.22 -43.73
CA LEU A 723 -3.67 33.86 -44.99
C LEU A 723 -3.29 35.33 -44.79
N LEU A 724 -4.09 36.10 -44.05
CA LEU A 724 -3.79 37.49 -43.73
C LEU A 724 -2.48 37.62 -42.94
N LYS A 725 -2.24 36.75 -41.95
CA LYS A 725 -0.99 36.74 -41.17
C LYS A 725 0.23 36.33 -41.99
N VAL A 726 0.08 35.38 -42.92
CA VAL A 726 1.15 35.01 -43.86
C VAL A 726 1.46 36.16 -44.82
N ASN A 727 0.43 36.84 -45.33
CA ASN A 727 0.58 38.04 -46.16
C ASN A 727 1.29 39.17 -45.41
N GLU A 728 0.89 39.46 -44.16
CA GLU A 728 1.57 40.44 -43.30
C GLU A 728 3.04 40.08 -43.07
N HIS A 729 3.34 38.80 -42.83
CA HIS A 729 4.71 38.34 -42.64
C HIS A 729 5.55 38.53 -43.91
N ALA A 730 5.00 38.19 -45.07
CA ALA A 730 5.67 38.38 -46.36
C ALA A 730 5.89 39.86 -46.68
N ALA A 731 4.92 40.72 -46.38
CA ALA A 731 5.04 42.17 -46.52
C ALA A 731 6.14 42.72 -45.59
N ALA A 732 6.21 42.27 -44.33
CA ALA A 732 7.27 42.67 -43.41
C ALA A 732 8.66 42.24 -43.88
N LEU A 733 8.79 41.05 -44.50
CA LEU A 733 10.05 40.61 -45.12
C LEU A 733 10.44 41.49 -46.31
N PHE A 734 9.46 41.92 -47.11
CA PHE A 734 9.67 42.84 -48.24
C PHE A 734 10.16 44.22 -47.76
N GLU A 735 9.58 44.75 -46.68
CA GLU A 735 9.95 46.05 -46.08
C GLU A 735 11.38 46.08 -45.52
N THR A 736 12.02 44.94 -45.27
CA THR A 736 13.40 44.91 -44.76
C THR A 736 14.44 45.43 -45.75
N GLY A 737 14.12 45.45 -47.05
CA GLY A 737 15.04 45.84 -48.12
C GLY A 737 16.20 44.85 -48.37
N GLU A 738 16.41 43.87 -47.49
CA GLU A 738 17.45 42.87 -47.64
C GLU A 738 17.08 41.86 -48.73
N GLU A 739 17.92 41.74 -49.76
CA GLU A 739 17.60 40.96 -50.96
C GLU A 739 17.16 39.52 -50.67
N THR A 740 17.80 38.85 -49.71
CA THR A 740 17.48 37.47 -49.30
C THR A 740 16.07 37.36 -48.69
N LYS A 741 15.70 38.32 -47.82
CA LYS A 741 14.39 38.37 -47.16
C LYS A 741 13.29 38.82 -48.10
N VAL A 742 13.57 39.79 -48.96
CA VAL A 742 12.65 40.23 -50.02
C VAL A 742 12.31 39.08 -50.95
N ASN A 743 13.31 38.32 -51.40
CA ASN A 743 13.09 37.15 -52.24
C ASN A 743 12.27 36.07 -51.48
N ALA A 744 12.55 35.84 -50.19
CA ALA A 744 11.78 34.92 -49.37
C ALA A 744 10.31 35.35 -49.19
N GLY A 745 10.06 36.64 -48.93
CA GLY A 745 8.71 37.21 -48.82
C GLY A 745 7.92 37.10 -50.11
N LEU A 746 8.55 37.42 -51.26
CA LEU A 746 7.92 37.24 -52.57
C LEU A 746 7.70 35.76 -52.92
N SER A 747 8.57 34.85 -52.48
CA SER A 747 8.37 33.40 -52.62
C SER A 747 7.12 32.94 -51.85
N ILE A 748 6.98 33.36 -50.58
CA ILE A 748 5.79 33.08 -49.75
C ILE A 748 4.53 33.61 -50.43
N MET A 749 4.56 34.83 -50.98
CA MET A 749 3.41 35.38 -51.70
C MET A 749 3.05 34.56 -52.94
N ASN A 750 4.03 34.20 -53.79
CA ASN A 750 3.76 33.49 -55.04
C ASN A 750 3.34 32.03 -54.82
N GLU A 751 3.98 31.32 -53.90
CA GLU A 751 3.79 29.88 -53.69
C GLU A 751 2.62 29.56 -52.76
N LEU A 752 2.31 30.45 -51.81
CA LEU A 752 1.28 30.20 -50.79
C LEU A 752 0.10 31.16 -50.98
N VAL A 753 0.30 32.47 -50.86
CA VAL A 753 -0.83 33.43 -50.82
C VAL A 753 -1.56 33.48 -52.15
N VAL A 754 -0.87 33.79 -53.25
CA VAL A 754 -1.45 33.88 -54.61
C VAL A 754 -2.03 32.53 -55.03
N ALA A 755 -1.40 31.41 -54.66
CA ALA A 755 -1.92 30.07 -54.95
C ALA A 755 -3.23 29.76 -54.21
N CYS A 756 -3.46 30.37 -53.04
CA CYS A 756 -4.66 30.16 -52.23
C CYS A 756 -5.82 31.10 -52.59
N ILE A 757 -5.57 32.25 -53.23
CA ILE A 757 -6.61 33.23 -53.57
C ILE A 757 -7.76 32.61 -54.39
N PRO A 758 -7.53 31.79 -55.42
CA PRO A 758 -8.62 31.12 -56.13
C PRO A 758 -9.50 30.27 -55.20
N LEU A 759 -8.94 29.63 -54.16
CA LEU A 759 -9.72 28.82 -53.20
C LEU A 759 -10.63 29.65 -52.28
N LEU A 760 -10.35 30.94 -52.10
CA LEU A 760 -11.21 31.90 -51.40
C LEU A 760 -12.31 32.44 -52.32
N LEU A 761 -12.04 32.52 -53.63
CA LEU A 761 -12.95 33.11 -54.62
C LEU A 761 -13.92 32.08 -55.25
N VAL A 762 -13.75 30.78 -54.98
CA VAL A 762 -14.59 29.70 -55.53
C VAL A 762 -16.00 29.66 -54.90
N ASP A 763 -16.16 30.07 -53.64
CA ASP A 763 -17.48 30.20 -53.02
C ASP A 763 -17.98 31.64 -53.18
N GLU A 764 -18.89 31.89 -54.13
CA GLU A 764 -19.50 33.21 -54.40
C GLU A 764 -20.26 33.84 -53.22
N MET A 765 -20.27 33.22 -52.03
CA MET A 765 -21.18 33.52 -50.93
C MET A 765 -20.52 34.04 -49.64
N GLU A 766 -19.18 34.08 -49.51
CA GLU A 766 -18.51 34.63 -48.32
C GLU A 766 -17.92 36.03 -48.56
N GLU A 767 -18.70 37.07 -48.27
CA GLU A 767 -18.27 38.49 -48.32
C GLU A 767 -16.95 38.73 -47.55
N LYS A 768 -16.72 37.98 -46.47
CA LYS A 768 -15.49 38.04 -45.65
C LYS A 768 -14.23 37.55 -46.39
N ASP A 769 -14.34 36.54 -47.26
CA ASP A 769 -13.21 36.03 -48.05
C ASP A 769 -12.79 37.06 -49.11
N MET A 770 -13.76 37.68 -49.77
CA MET A 770 -13.51 38.74 -50.75
C MET A 770 -12.86 39.96 -50.10
N VAL A 771 -13.33 40.40 -48.93
CA VAL A 771 -12.71 41.50 -48.17
C VAL A 771 -11.26 41.17 -47.81
N ALA A 772 -10.97 39.96 -47.33
CA ALA A 772 -9.60 39.56 -47.01
C ALA A 772 -8.68 39.58 -48.24
N VAL A 773 -9.17 39.16 -49.41
CA VAL A 773 -8.41 39.26 -50.68
C VAL A 773 -8.11 40.71 -51.05
N GLU A 774 -9.12 41.58 -50.94
CA GLU A 774 -8.94 43.02 -51.20
C GLU A 774 -8.00 43.67 -50.18
N ASP A 775 -8.04 43.29 -48.90
CA ASP A 775 -7.10 43.77 -47.89
C ASP A 775 -5.65 43.39 -48.23
N MET A 776 -5.43 42.16 -48.69
CA MET A 776 -4.11 41.73 -49.16
C MET A 776 -3.67 42.54 -50.39
N ARG A 777 -4.55 42.73 -51.39
CA ARG A 777 -4.26 43.55 -52.58
C ARG A 777 -3.91 44.99 -52.20
N ASN A 778 -4.75 45.62 -51.39
CA ASN A 778 -4.57 46.99 -50.92
C ASN A 778 -3.26 47.16 -50.15
N ARG A 779 -2.89 46.17 -49.32
CA ARG A 779 -1.63 46.20 -48.57
C ARG A 779 -0.42 46.29 -49.49
N TRP A 780 -0.38 45.53 -50.59
CA TRP A 780 0.72 45.55 -51.55
C TRP A 780 0.64 46.73 -52.53
N CYS A 781 -0.57 47.14 -52.92
CA CYS A 781 -0.76 48.34 -53.73
C CYS A 781 -0.39 49.63 -53.00
N SER A 782 -0.44 49.66 -51.66
CA SER A 782 -0.04 50.84 -50.86
C SER A 782 1.43 51.24 -51.04
N TYR A 783 2.28 50.32 -51.51
CA TYR A 783 3.68 50.61 -51.81
C TYR A 783 3.85 51.39 -53.12
N LEU A 784 2.82 51.43 -53.99
CA LEU A 784 2.84 52.21 -55.21
C LEU A 784 2.91 53.72 -54.87
N GLY A 785 3.95 54.39 -55.36
CA GLY A 785 4.17 55.82 -55.13
C GLY A 785 4.93 56.16 -53.86
N GLN A 786 5.39 55.17 -53.07
CA GLN A 786 6.33 55.39 -51.97
C GLN A 786 7.78 55.46 -52.49
N GLU A 787 8.63 56.26 -51.84
CA GLU A 787 10.07 56.29 -52.14
C GLU A 787 10.74 54.97 -51.70
N MET A 788 11.35 54.24 -52.64
CA MET A 788 12.06 52.97 -52.39
C MET A 788 13.24 52.77 -53.35
N GLU A 789 14.12 51.81 -53.04
CA GLU A 789 15.24 51.46 -53.92
C GLU A 789 14.78 50.90 -55.27
N SER A 790 15.54 51.16 -56.35
CA SER A 790 15.14 50.80 -57.72
C SER A 790 14.97 49.28 -57.94
N ASN A 791 15.79 48.47 -57.26
CA ASN A 791 15.71 47.00 -57.26
C ASN A 791 14.41 46.47 -56.60
N LEU A 792 13.93 47.12 -55.54
CA LEU A 792 12.69 46.78 -54.85
C LEU A 792 11.48 47.19 -55.69
N GLN A 793 11.56 48.37 -56.32
CA GLN A 793 10.51 48.88 -57.20
C GLN A 793 10.30 47.97 -58.41
N GLU A 794 11.37 47.46 -59.01
CA GLU A 794 11.31 46.48 -60.11
C GLU A 794 10.64 45.17 -59.65
N LYS A 795 11.08 44.59 -58.53
CA LYS A 795 10.50 43.35 -57.96
C LYS A 795 9.03 43.50 -57.59
N LEU A 796 8.62 44.67 -57.08
CA LEU A 796 7.21 44.97 -56.78
C LEU A 796 6.38 45.06 -58.07
N THR A 797 6.91 45.74 -59.09
CA THR A 797 6.25 45.90 -60.40
C THR A 797 6.05 44.56 -61.09
N ASP A 798 7.00 43.63 -60.95
CA ASP A 798 6.90 42.26 -61.48
C ASP A 798 5.91 41.38 -60.71
N PHE A 799 5.76 41.62 -59.40
CA PHE A 799 4.89 40.82 -58.53
C PHE A 799 3.42 41.23 -58.62
N LEU A 800 3.13 42.54 -58.58
CA LEU A 800 1.76 43.06 -58.47
C LEU A 800 0.77 42.49 -59.51
N PRO A 801 1.12 42.33 -60.80
CA PRO A 801 0.21 41.71 -61.77
C PRO A 801 -0.25 40.31 -61.35
N LYS A 802 0.60 39.51 -60.70
CA LYS A 802 0.25 38.14 -60.25
C LYS A 802 -0.77 38.13 -59.12
N LEU A 803 -0.76 39.17 -58.28
CA LEU A 803 -1.70 39.33 -57.16
C LEU A 803 -3.05 39.92 -57.62
N LEU A 804 -3.02 40.76 -58.66
CA LEU A 804 -4.21 41.40 -59.21
C LEU A 804 -4.93 40.48 -60.21
N ASP A 805 -4.19 39.85 -61.12
CA ASP A 805 -4.70 38.93 -62.16
C ASP A 805 -4.60 37.46 -61.72
N CYS A 806 -5.03 37.13 -60.50
CA CYS A 806 -5.15 35.74 -60.06
C CYS A 806 -6.20 35.03 -60.93
N SER A 807 -5.75 34.29 -61.95
CA SER A 807 -6.62 33.52 -62.84
C SER A 807 -7.41 32.45 -62.08
N THR A 808 -8.58 32.10 -62.59
CA THR A 808 -9.52 31.11 -62.05
C THR A 808 -9.00 29.66 -62.07
N GLU A 809 -7.73 29.43 -62.41
CA GLU A 809 -7.13 28.10 -62.38
C GLU A 809 -6.59 27.79 -60.99
N ILE A 810 -7.33 26.94 -60.26
CA ILE A 810 -6.90 26.38 -58.98
C ILE A 810 -5.62 25.58 -59.21
N LYS A 811 -4.47 26.10 -58.76
CA LYS A 811 -3.25 25.29 -58.69
C LYS A 811 -3.47 24.19 -57.65
N SER A 812 -3.41 22.93 -58.09
CA SER A 812 -3.36 21.78 -57.18
C SER A 812 -2.14 21.94 -56.27
N PHE A 813 -2.35 22.06 -54.96
CA PHE A 813 -1.29 21.88 -53.98
C PHE A 813 -0.76 20.44 -54.10
N HIS A 814 0.55 20.24 -53.85
CA HIS A 814 1.15 18.90 -53.76
C HIS A 814 0.48 18.02 -52.68
N ASP A 815 0.73 16.71 -52.68
CA ASP A 815 0.15 15.69 -51.79
C ASP A 815 -0.12 16.19 -50.34
N PRO A 816 -1.27 15.79 -49.73
CA PRO A 816 -1.64 16.24 -48.39
C PRO A 816 -0.55 15.92 -47.35
N PRO A 817 -0.35 16.79 -46.34
CA PRO A 817 0.59 16.52 -45.25
C PRO A 817 0.31 15.16 -44.59
N LYS A 818 1.37 14.39 -44.33
CA LYS A 818 1.24 13.08 -43.67
C LYS A 818 0.63 13.25 -42.28
N LEU A 819 -0.53 12.64 -42.07
CA LEU A 819 -1.21 12.68 -40.79
C LEU A 819 -0.59 11.70 -39.78
N PRO A 820 -0.23 12.18 -38.57
CA PRO A 820 0.08 11.30 -37.45
C PRO A 820 -1.16 10.54 -36.97
N SER A 821 -0.94 9.29 -36.55
CA SER A 821 -2.01 8.44 -35.99
C SER A 821 -2.27 8.80 -34.54
N TYR A 822 -3.45 9.36 -34.25
CA TYR A 822 -3.90 9.66 -32.90
C TYR A 822 -5.01 8.72 -32.43
N SER A 823 -4.99 8.40 -31.14
CA SER A 823 -6.12 7.73 -30.50
C SER A 823 -7.32 8.68 -30.40
N THR A 824 -8.55 8.16 -30.34
CA THR A 824 -9.76 8.99 -30.17
C THR A 824 -9.70 9.85 -28.90
N LEU A 825 -9.10 9.31 -27.83
CA LEU A 825 -8.90 10.03 -26.57
C LEU A 825 -7.95 11.23 -26.75
N GLU A 826 -6.81 10.99 -27.39
CA GLU A 826 -5.81 12.03 -27.66
C GLU A 826 -6.37 13.14 -28.56
N LEU A 827 -7.19 12.79 -29.55
CA LEU A 827 -7.90 13.76 -30.39
C LEU A 827 -8.87 14.63 -29.58
N CYS A 828 -9.64 14.03 -28.65
CA CYS A 828 -10.56 14.77 -27.80
C CYS A 828 -9.82 15.74 -26.86
N GLU A 829 -8.74 15.28 -26.22
CA GLU A 829 -7.93 16.12 -25.32
C GLU A 829 -7.26 17.28 -26.06
N ARG A 830 -6.79 17.04 -27.29
CA ARG A 830 -6.21 18.09 -28.13
C ARG A 830 -7.25 19.08 -28.59
N TYR A 831 -8.41 18.61 -29.02
CA TYR A 831 -9.54 19.47 -29.36
C TYR A 831 -9.96 20.37 -28.20
N GLY A 832 -10.12 19.80 -27.00
CA GLY A 832 -10.44 20.57 -25.79
C GLY A 832 -9.40 21.65 -25.48
N ARG A 833 -8.10 21.31 -25.56
CA ARG A 833 -7.00 22.27 -25.36
C ARG A 833 -7.02 23.39 -26.39
N VAL A 834 -7.13 23.04 -27.67
CA VAL A 834 -7.16 24.01 -28.78
C VAL A 834 -8.33 24.97 -28.61
N MET A 835 -9.55 24.47 -28.39
CA MET A 835 -10.73 25.33 -28.26
C MET A 835 -10.64 26.24 -27.02
N THR A 836 -10.09 25.74 -25.91
CA THR A 836 -9.84 26.56 -24.72
C THR A 836 -8.84 27.67 -24.99
N SER A 837 -7.72 27.36 -25.67
CA SER A 837 -6.72 28.35 -26.06
C SER A 837 -7.26 29.41 -27.01
N LEU A 838 -8.08 29.01 -27.99
CA LEU A 838 -8.73 29.94 -28.91
C LEU A 838 -9.72 30.88 -28.18
N THR A 839 -10.42 30.36 -27.17
CA THR A 839 -11.35 31.15 -26.34
C THR A 839 -10.61 32.15 -25.45
N LEU A 840 -9.46 31.78 -24.89
CA LEU A 840 -8.62 32.64 -24.05
C LEU A 840 -7.84 33.69 -24.84
N SER A 841 -7.56 33.45 -26.12
CA SER A 841 -6.89 34.41 -27.00
C SER A 841 -7.81 35.51 -27.55
N ARG A 842 -9.14 35.39 -27.37
CA ARG A 842 -10.09 36.45 -27.76
C ARG A 842 -10.11 37.55 -26.71
N THR A 843 -9.79 38.79 -27.11
CA THR A 843 -10.20 39.97 -26.34
C THR A 843 -11.72 40.14 -26.45
N PRO A 844 -12.42 40.71 -25.45
CA PRO A 844 -13.87 40.62 -25.28
C PRO A 844 -14.73 41.39 -26.31
N ALA A 845 -14.18 41.75 -27.47
CA ALA A 845 -14.82 42.70 -28.39
C ALA A 845 -15.73 42.06 -29.45
N ASP A 846 -15.49 40.81 -29.89
CA ASP A 846 -16.34 40.18 -30.90
C ASP A 846 -17.11 39.00 -30.33
N GLY A 847 -18.30 39.32 -29.81
CA GLY A 847 -19.33 38.35 -29.46
C GLY A 847 -19.94 37.72 -30.70
N ARG A 848 -19.34 36.61 -31.15
CA ARG A 848 -20.03 35.51 -31.84
C ARG A 848 -19.47 34.17 -31.37
#